data_AF-A0A935XFE6-F1
#
_entry.id   AF-A0A935XFE6-F1
#
_cell.length_a   1.000
_cell.length_b   1.000
_cell.length_c   1.000
_cell.angle_alpha   90.00
_cell.angle_beta   90.00
_cell.angle_gamma   90.00
#
_symmetry.space_group_name_H-M   'P 1'
#
loop_
_entity.id
_entity.type
_entity.pdbx_description
1 polymer ?
#
loop_
_entity_poly.entity_id
_entity_poly.type
_entity_poly.pdbx_seq_one_letter_code
_entity_poly.pdbx_strand_id
1 'polypeptide(L)'
;MAQNAANAAIDAFNNALKLAIGSAIAGAPVARVRGKRAAKKAVVNAVLSASQRRLNARPDTVDFRDLMYVPTLVEVGTTLPIATYLKHQVPVLDQGTEGACTGFGLATVANYLLRTRKRVSDKGKVSPRMIYALARRYDEWPGETYEGSSCRGAMKGWHKHGVCREDLWAHDPANPDFTLTRQRAQDALKRPLGAYFRVNHRDLVAMHAAISEVGILYASASVHSGWDEIDAASGRIPFTSSVKMLGGHAFAVVAYDENGFWIQNSWGKSWGRDGFGHVLYEDWLKNGTDVWVARLGVPTSAEARSAAPAAAFSVSSQARAFAIEEVRPHVVSLGNDGRLRTSGNIGSSEAQLRKVIHDDLPASTKSWKKRRIVLYAHGGLVGEDGVVQRVAEYRKAMMAAECYPLAFIWHSDYWTTLTNMLSEALRLRRPEGVIDAAKDFMLDRLDDALEPIARKLTGKASWDEMKENALRATQEENGGARFVASELATLAEKLGNVEFHVVGHSAGSIFHAPLVRHLTETLSQTIESVTLWAPACTTSLFEQFYVPALKTGSVKKLALYTLTDHAERDDNCARIYNKSLLYLVSHAFEKRARIPLLRPEGEAILGMEKFAKTNAALKGLLSAGKAEWITSPNDRPEGDVGASRSTSHGGFDDDMATVLSTLARIVGKKAAGSSTRASLTFRTGQSRLQGTRERLNAVDGE
;
A
#
# COMPACT_ATOMS: atom_id res chain seq x y z
N MET A 1 -24.51 1.46 47.61
CA MET A 1 -24.55 2.88 47.21
C MET A 1 -24.10 3.10 45.76
N ALA A 2 -23.01 2.49 45.27
CA ALA A 2 -22.57 2.64 43.86
C ALA A 2 -23.56 2.07 42.81
N GLN A 3 -24.24 0.96 43.09
CA GLN A 3 -25.23 0.37 42.17
C GLN A 3 -26.46 1.27 41.95
N ASN A 4 -26.89 1.98 43.00
CA ASN A 4 -28.06 2.86 42.94
C ASN A 4 -27.73 4.15 42.17
N ALA A 5 -26.48 4.61 42.21
CA ALA A 5 -26.01 5.75 41.39
C ALA A 5 -25.91 5.38 39.90
N ALA A 6 -25.47 4.16 39.58
CA ALA A 6 -25.42 3.66 38.21
C ALA A 6 -26.82 3.51 37.59
N ASN A 7 -27.78 2.98 38.35
CA ASN A 7 -29.17 2.84 37.89
C ASN A 7 -29.84 4.21 37.70
N ALA A 8 -29.59 5.18 38.61
CA ALA A 8 -30.10 6.54 38.46
C ALA A 8 -29.52 7.27 37.23
N ALA A 9 -28.27 7.01 36.86
CA ALA A 9 -27.65 7.56 35.66
C ALA A 9 -28.23 6.95 34.37
N ILE A 10 -28.53 5.65 34.38
CA ILE A 10 -29.18 4.96 33.25
C ILE A 10 -30.62 5.45 33.07
N ASP A 11 -31.36 5.66 34.16
CA ASP A 11 -32.72 6.19 34.11
C ASP A 11 -32.76 7.65 33.64
N ALA A 12 -31.78 8.47 34.05
CA ALA A 12 -31.62 9.83 33.55
C ALA A 12 -31.29 9.87 32.05
N PHE A 13 -30.43 8.97 31.58
CA PHE A 13 -30.09 8.82 30.17
C PHE A 13 -31.29 8.36 29.32
N ASN A 14 -32.07 7.39 29.81
CA ASN A 14 -33.27 6.90 29.13
C ASN A 14 -34.41 7.92 29.12
N ASN A 15 -34.55 8.75 30.15
CA ASN A 15 -35.52 9.85 30.17
C ASN A 15 -35.12 10.99 29.23
N ALA A 16 -33.84 11.32 29.12
CA ALA A 16 -33.34 12.28 28.13
C ALA A 16 -33.59 11.78 26.69
N LEU A 17 -33.44 10.48 26.43
CA LEU A 17 -33.72 9.87 25.13
C LEU A 17 -35.22 9.90 24.79
N LYS A 18 -36.11 9.68 25.77
CA LYS A 18 -37.56 9.79 25.58
C LYS A 18 -38.03 11.22 25.31
N LEU A 19 -37.41 12.22 25.95
CA LEU A 19 -37.68 13.64 25.67
C LEU A 19 -37.18 14.08 24.28
N ALA A 20 -36.07 13.51 23.80
CA ALA A 20 -35.54 13.78 22.47
C ALA A 20 -36.37 13.14 21.34
N ILE A 21 -37.03 12.01 21.61
CA ILE A 21 -37.88 11.30 20.63
C ILE A 21 -39.33 11.82 20.66
N GLY A 22 -39.81 12.30 21.80
CA GLY A 22 -41.18 12.79 22.00
C GLY A 22 -41.52 14.13 21.32
N SER A 23 -40.54 14.89 20.84
CA SER A 23 -40.78 16.18 20.15
C SER A 23 -40.96 16.06 18.63
N ALA A 24 -40.81 14.86 18.05
CA ALA A 24 -40.90 14.66 16.60
C ALA A 24 -42.27 14.18 16.09
N ILE A 25 -43.27 13.97 16.94
CA ILE A 25 -44.58 13.44 16.51
C ILE A 25 -45.73 14.13 17.26
N ALA A 26 -46.17 15.28 16.75
CA ALA A 26 -47.49 15.83 17.04
C ALA A 26 -48.09 16.36 15.73
N GLY A 27 -49.16 15.70 15.26
CA GLY A 27 -49.73 15.90 13.93
C GLY A 27 -50.66 17.11 13.79
N ALA A 28 -50.93 17.45 12.52
CA ALA A 28 -52.04 18.27 12.09
C ALA A 28 -52.73 17.59 10.88
N PRO A 29 -54.03 17.83 10.64
CA PRO A 29 -54.97 16.81 10.18
C PRO A 29 -55.01 16.61 8.65
N VAL A 30 -55.37 15.39 8.26
CA VAL A 30 -55.59 14.98 6.86
C VAL A 30 -56.92 15.55 6.35
N ALA A 31 -56.84 16.56 5.48
CA ALA A 31 -57.95 16.98 4.63
C ALA A 31 -57.78 16.38 3.22
N ARG A 32 -58.78 15.60 2.79
CA ARG A 32 -58.90 14.99 1.46
C ARG A 32 -59.25 16.09 0.44
N VAL A 33 -58.37 16.40 -0.51
CA VAL A 33 -58.73 17.21 -1.69
C VAL A 33 -58.20 16.57 -2.97
N ARG A 34 -59.12 16.45 -3.93
CA ARG A 34 -58.98 15.91 -5.29
C ARG A 34 -57.90 16.63 -6.10
N GLY A 35 -57.31 15.88 -7.03
CA GLY A 35 -56.15 16.29 -7.82
C GLY A 35 -56.33 17.52 -8.71
N LYS A 36 -55.20 18.19 -8.94
CA LYS A 36 -54.92 19.01 -10.12
C LYS A 36 -53.44 18.84 -10.48
N ARG A 37 -53.17 18.54 -11.76
CA ARG A 37 -51.84 18.62 -12.39
C ARG A 37 -51.23 20.00 -12.09
N ALA A 38 -50.03 20.03 -11.51
CA ALA A 38 -49.23 21.25 -11.36
C ALA A 38 -47.87 21.05 -12.03
N ALA A 39 -47.47 22.06 -12.79
CA ALA A 39 -46.29 22.09 -13.65
C ALA A 39 -44.98 21.88 -12.87
N LYS A 40 -43.99 21.27 -13.55
CA LYS A 40 -42.59 21.16 -13.10
C LYS A 40 -42.05 22.56 -12.75
N LYS A 41 -41.94 22.88 -11.46
CA LYS A 41 -41.06 23.97 -10.99
C LYS A 41 -39.63 23.44 -10.97
N ALA A 42 -38.75 24.12 -11.69
CA ALA A 42 -37.32 23.89 -11.63
C ALA A 42 -36.84 24.02 -10.19
N VAL A 43 -36.12 23.01 -9.70
CA VAL A 43 -35.38 23.10 -8.44
C VAL A 43 -34.24 24.09 -8.67
N VAL A 44 -34.38 25.29 -8.14
CA VAL A 44 -33.27 26.23 -8.01
C VAL A 44 -32.39 25.68 -6.90
N ASN A 45 -31.24 25.11 -7.23
CA ASN A 45 -30.25 24.71 -6.24
C ASN A 45 -29.86 25.96 -5.43
N ALA A 46 -30.14 25.96 -4.12
CA ALA A 46 -29.72 27.04 -3.24
C ALA A 46 -28.18 27.15 -3.28
N VAL A 47 -27.67 28.39 -3.43
CA VAL A 47 -26.24 28.66 -3.40
C VAL A 47 -25.74 28.47 -1.98
N LEU A 48 -24.84 27.50 -1.78
CA LEU A 48 -24.24 27.20 -0.47
C LEU A 48 -23.12 28.20 -0.15
N SER A 49 -23.15 28.77 1.05
CA SER A 49 -22.06 29.59 1.61
C SER A 49 -20.84 28.72 1.98
N ALA A 50 -19.67 29.32 2.15
CA ALA A 50 -18.46 28.67 2.67
C ALA A 50 -18.72 28.02 4.04
N SER A 51 -19.43 28.72 4.92
CA SER A 51 -19.83 28.22 6.24
C SER A 51 -20.77 27.00 6.20
N GLN A 52 -21.48 26.77 5.09
CA GLN A 52 -22.34 25.60 4.87
C GLN A 52 -21.61 24.43 4.19
N ARG A 53 -20.34 24.63 3.79
CA ARG A 53 -19.52 23.63 3.10
C ARG A 53 -18.53 22.98 4.06
N ARG A 54 -18.04 21.81 3.66
CA ARG A 54 -17.03 21.10 4.44
C ARG A 54 -15.63 21.60 4.10
N LEU A 55 -15.04 22.33 5.05
CA LEU A 55 -13.72 22.98 4.93
C LEU A 55 -12.68 22.21 5.75
N ASN A 56 -12.18 21.10 5.19
CA ASN A 56 -11.33 20.16 5.91
C ASN A 56 -10.01 19.84 5.21
N ALA A 57 -9.51 20.72 4.33
CA ALA A 57 -8.12 20.60 3.86
C ALA A 57 -7.17 20.75 5.06
N ARG A 58 -6.18 19.87 5.17
CA ARG A 58 -5.15 19.94 6.22
C ARG A 58 -3.86 20.52 5.65
N PRO A 59 -3.15 21.37 6.41
CA PRO A 59 -1.79 21.78 6.05
C PRO A 59 -0.87 20.56 5.91
N ASP A 60 0.03 20.60 4.93
CA ASP A 60 1.05 19.54 4.79
C ASP A 60 2.02 19.60 5.99
N THR A 61 2.34 18.44 6.57
CA THR A 61 3.39 18.32 7.61
C THR A 61 4.75 18.76 7.05
N VAL A 62 5.74 19.06 7.88
CA VAL A 62 7.11 19.29 7.37
C VAL A 62 7.68 17.94 6.90
N ASP A 63 8.01 17.83 5.61
CA ASP A 63 8.73 16.67 5.04
C ASP A 63 9.96 17.21 4.32
N PHE A 64 11.15 16.88 4.84
CA PHE A 64 12.44 17.33 4.28
C PHE A 64 12.73 16.77 2.87
N ARG A 65 11.91 15.83 2.38
CA ARG A 65 12.01 15.28 1.02
C ARG A 65 11.20 16.08 0.00
N ASP A 66 10.37 17.03 0.43
CA ASP A 66 9.71 17.94 -0.50
C ASP A 66 10.78 18.75 -1.25
N LEU A 67 10.81 18.61 -2.57
CA LEU A 67 11.69 19.43 -3.40
C LEU A 67 11.09 20.84 -3.48
N MET A 68 11.81 21.81 -2.93
CA MET A 68 11.43 23.21 -3.00
C MET A 68 11.65 23.76 -4.41
N TYR A 69 10.69 24.55 -4.89
CA TYR A 69 10.83 25.32 -6.12
C TYR A 69 11.92 26.37 -5.93
N VAL A 70 12.85 26.41 -6.87
CA VAL A 70 13.88 27.44 -6.96
C VAL A 70 13.57 28.28 -8.20
N PRO A 71 13.35 29.60 -8.06
CA PRO A 71 13.04 30.49 -9.19
C PRO A 71 14.07 30.43 -10.32
N THR A 72 13.61 30.33 -11.57
CA THR A 72 14.44 30.14 -12.77
C THR A 72 14.91 31.44 -13.44
N LEU A 73 14.91 32.57 -12.72
CA LEU A 73 15.14 33.92 -13.25
C LEU A 73 14.22 34.30 -14.43
N VAL A 74 13.04 33.68 -14.53
CA VAL A 74 12.01 34.06 -15.49
C VAL A 74 11.59 35.51 -15.28
N GLU A 75 11.31 36.23 -16.36
CA GLU A 75 10.74 37.57 -16.27
C GLU A 75 9.34 37.49 -15.62
N VAL A 76 9.19 38.20 -14.50
CA VAL A 76 7.93 38.30 -13.76
C VAL A 76 7.26 39.62 -14.13
N GLY A 77 6.10 39.54 -14.79
CA GLY A 77 5.33 40.73 -15.16
C GLY A 77 4.81 41.46 -13.92
N THR A 78 4.58 42.77 -14.03
CA THR A 78 4.00 43.57 -12.93
C THR A 78 2.58 43.12 -12.56
N THR A 79 1.86 42.53 -13.51
CA THR A 79 0.57 41.87 -13.30
C THR A 79 0.45 40.65 -14.20
N LEU A 80 -0.34 39.67 -13.78
CA LEU A 80 -0.86 38.60 -14.61
C LEU A 80 -2.39 38.71 -14.60
N PRO A 81 -3.00 39.40 -15.60
CA PRO A 81 -4.45 39.63 -15.60
C PRO A 81 -5.26 38.33 -15.68
N ILE A 82 -6.32 38.23 -14.89
CA ILE A 82 -7.24 37.08 -14.92
C ILE A 82 -7.82 36.81 -16.32
N ALA A 83 -7.98 37.84 -17.15
CA ALA A 83 -8.42 37.71 -18.54
C ALA A 83 -7.51 36.79 -19.37
N THR A 84 -6.20 36.72 -19.06
CA THR A 84 -5.26 35.80 -19.71
C THR A 84 -5.62 34.35 -19.40
N TYR A 85 -5.94 34.05 -18.15
CA TYR A 85 -6.39 32.73 -17.72
C TYR A 85 -7.74 32.35 -18.35
N LEU A 86 -8.71 33.27 -18.37
CA LEU A 86 -10.06 33.03 -18.88
C LEU A 86 -10.10 32.62 -20.37
N LYS A 87 -9.12 33.07 -21.17
CA LYS A 87 -8.98 32.66 -22.59
C LYS A 87 -8.84 31.15 -22.78
N HIS A 88 -8.33 30.44 -21.78
CA HIS A 88 -8.14 28.99 -21.84
C HIS A 88 -9.42 28.18 -21.53
N GLN A 89 -10.49 28.85 -21.10
CA GLN A 89 -11.79 28.25 -20.82
C GLN A 89 -11.68 27.03 -19.88
N VAL A 90 -10.88 27.16 -18.83
CA VAL A 90 -10.79 26.14 -17.79
C VAL A 90 -12.14 26.05 -17.07
N PRO A 91 -12.70 24.86 -16.86
CA PRO A 91 -13.99 24.73 -16.22
C PRO A 91 -13.93 25.12 -14.73
N VAL A 92 -14.89 25.94 -14.29
CA VAL A 92 -15.21 26.10 -12.86
C VAL A 92 -15.96 24.86 -12.40
N LEU A 93 -15.46 24.21 -11.35
CA LEU A 93 -16.00 22.97 -10.79
C LEU A 93 -16.83 23.26 -9.54
N ASP A 94 -17.64 22.29 -9.10
CA ASP A 94 -18.41 22.38 -7.86
C ASP A 94 -18.29 21.08 -7.05
N GLN A 95 -17.66 21.16 -5.88
CA GLN A 95 -17.48 20.02 -4.98
C GLN A 95 -18.76 19.67 -4.20
N GLY A 96 -19.75 20.56 -4.17
CA GLY A 96 -20.93 20.44 -3.32
C GLY A 96 -20.57 20.52 -1.83
N THR A 97 -21.11 19.61 -1.04
CA THR A 97 -20.94 19.54 0.42
C THR A 97 -19.82 18.59 0.87
N GLU A 98 -19.23 17.82 -0.04
CA GLU A 98 -18.15 16.89 0.29
C GLU A 98 -16.83 17.64 0.53
N GLY A 99 -16.03 17.15 1.47
CA GLY A 99 -14.68 17.65 1.78
C GLY A 99 -13.61 17.34 0.72
N ALA A 100 -13.99 17.36 -0.56
CA ALA A 100 -13.17 16.93 -1.69
C ALA A 100 -12.30 18.05 -2.30
N CYS A 101 -12.19 19.20 -1.63
CA CYS A 101 -11.54 20.41 -2.16
C CYS A 101 -10.14 20.19 -2.75
N THR A 102 -9.30 19.35 -2.13
CA THR A 102 -7.97 19.02 -2.65
C THR A 102 -8.02 18.39 -4.04
N GLY A 103 -8.97 17.48 -4.28
CA GLY A 103 -9.18 16.89 -5.59
C GLY A 103 -9.68 17.89 -6.63
N PHE A 104 -10.57 18.79 -6.23
CA PHE A 104 -11.15 19.80 -7.11
C PHE A 104 -10.18 20.94 -7.45
N GLY A 105 -9.42 21.44 -6.48
CA GLY A 105 -8.38 22.44 -6.69
C GLY A 105 -7.30 21.93 -7.64
N LEU A 106 -6.79 20.71 -7.42
CA LEU A 106 -5.78 20.13 -8.29
C LEU A 106 -6.34 19.71 -9.66
N ALA A 107 -7.61 19.29 -9.76
CA ALA A 107 -8.26 19.05 -11.06
C ALA A 107 -8.32 20.32 -11.91
N THR A 108 -8.53 21.49 -11.29
CA THR A 108 -8.46 22.79 -11.99
C THR A 108 -7.06 23.02 -12.57
N VAL A 109 -6.01 22.79 -11.78
CA VAL A 109 -4.61 22.88 -12.23
C VAL A 109 -4.33 21.91 -13.38
N ALA A 110 -4.76 20.66 -13.27
CA ALA A 110 -4.59 19.66 -14.32
C ALA A 110 -5.31 20.06 -15.63
N ASN A 111 -6.56 20.52 -15.53
CA ASN A 111 -7.34 20.99 -16.67
C ASN A 111 -6.67 22.19 -17.37
N TYR A 112 -6.13 23.16 -16.61
CA TYR A 112 -5.37 24.27 -17.17
C TYR A 112 -4.15 23.77 -17.94
N LEU A 113 -3.28 22.99 -17.30
CA LEU A 113 -2.02 22.53 -17.89
C LEU A 113 -2.26 21.67 -19.14
N LEU A 114 -3.31 20.86 -19.16
CA LEU A 114 -3.69 20.04 -20.32
C LEU A 114 -4.18 20.91 -21.48
N ARG A 115 -4.94 21.97 -21.20
CA ARG A 115 -5.45 22.90 -22.22
C ARG A 115 -4.37 23.81 -22.80
N THR A 116 -3.40 24.22 -21.98
CA THR A 116 -2.31 25.12 -22.39
C THR A 116 -1.11 24.40 -23.00
N ARG A 117 -1.14 23.07 -23.09
CA ARG A 117 -0.09 22.27 -23.73
C ARG A 117 0.03 22.62 -25.22
N LYS A 118 1.15 23.25 -25.60
CA LYS A 118 1.37 23.84 -26.94
C LYS A 118 1.18 22.89 -28.14
N ARG A 119 1.57 21.60 -28.03
CA ARG A 119 1.54 20.65 -29.17
C ARG A 119 0.32 19.72 -29.17
N VAL A 120 -0.13 19.28 -28.00
CA VAL A 120 -1.22 18.29 -27.85
C VAL A 120 -2.12 18.75 -26.70
N SER A 121 -2.95 19.75 -26.95
CA SER A 121 -3.89 20.24 -25.95
C SER A 121 -5.01 19.21 -25.73
N ASP A 122 -5.32 18.88 -24.47
CA ASP A 122 -6.51 18.10 -24.11
C ASP A 122 -7.54 19.04 -23.47
N LYS A 123 -8.69 19.19 -24.13
CA LYS A 123 -9.81 20.02 -23.67
C LYS A 123 -10.86 19.22 -22.89
N GLY A 124 -10.63 17.93 -22.64
CA GLY A 124 -11.43 17.12 -21.75
C GLY A 124 -11.41 17.66 -20.31
N LYS A 125 -12.34 17.19 -19.49
CA LYS A 125 -12.31 17.39 -18.05
C LYS A 125 -11.67 16.18 -17.39
N VAL A 126 -10.74 16.42 -16.46
CA VAL A 126 -10.19 15.37 -15.59
C VAL A 126 -11.09 15.11 -14.40
N SER A 127 -11.02 13.90 -13.83
CA SER A 127 -11.83 13.52 -12.66
C SER A 127 -11.30 14.12 -11.36
N PRO A 128 -12.02 15.07 -10.71
CA PRO A 128 -11.66 15.52 -9.36
C PRO A 128 -11.84 14.41 -8.32
N ARG A 129 -12.79 13.49 -8.55
CA ARG A 129 -13.02 12.31 -7.70
C ARG A 129 -11.79 11.40 -7.64
N MET A 130 -11.15 11.13 -8.78
CA MET A 130 -9.92 10.32 -8.81
C MET A 130 -8.81 10.97 -7.99
N ILE A 131 -8.58 12.28 -8.19
CA ILE A 131 -7.54 13.00 -7.44
C ILE A 131 -7.84 12.95 -5.94
N TYR A 132 -9.08 13.20 -5.53
CA TYR A 132 -9.47 13.15 -4.13
C TYR A 132 -9.31 11.73 -3.53
N ALA A 133 -9.74 10.68 -4.24
CA ALA A 133 -9.57 9.29 -3.80
C ALA A 133 -8.09 8.94 -3.61
N LEU A 134 -7.22 9.37 -4.53
CA LEU A 134 -5.78 9.17 -4.43
C LEU A 134 -5.13 10.06 -3.37
N ALA A 135 -5.65 11.26 -3.14
CA ALA A 135 -5.20 12.14 -2.08
C ALA A 135 -5.37 11.46 -0.72
N ARG A 136 -6.55 10.87 -0.45
CA ARG A 136 -6.81 10.08 0.75
C ARG A 136 -5.90 8.86 0.88
N ARG A 137 -5.58 8.20 -0.24
CA ARG A 137 -4.70 7.02 -0.27
C ARG A 137 -3.26 7.33 0.10
N TYR A 138 -2.75 8.49 -0.32
CA TYR A 138 -1.37 8.92 -0.11
C TYR A 138 -1.21 9.97 0.99
N ASP A 139 -2.28 10.24 1.72
CA ASP A 139 -2.23 11.15 2.84
C ASP A 139 -1.37 10.57 3.96
N GLU A 140 -0.74 11.45 4.72
CA GLU A 140 0.19 11.09 5.79
C GLU A 140 -0.51 10.91 7.14
N TRP A 141 -1.85 11.01 7.15
CA TRP A 141 -2.72 10.86 8.31
C TRP A 141 -3.63 9.61 8.22
N PRO A 142 -3.10 8.38 8.15
CA PRO A 142 -3.94 7.18 8.22
C PRO A 142 -4.45 6.96 9.65
N GLY A 143 -5.76 6.77 9.84
CA GLY A 143 -6.29 6.11 11.05
C GLY A 143 -7.34 6.86 11.89
N GLU A 144 -7.70 8.10 11.57
CA GLU A 144 -8.88 8.74 12.17
C GLU A 144 -10.05 8.64 11.20
N THR A 145 -11.27 8.44 11.70
CA THR A 145 -12.52 8.46 10.92
C THR A 145 -12.66 9.83 10.25
N TYR A 146 -12.01 10.02 9.10
CA TYR A 146 -11.70 11.34 8.54
C TYR A 146 -12.09 11.45 7.06
N GLU A 147 -12.69 12.60 6.74
CA GLU A 147 -13.30 12.89 5.44
C GLU A 147 -12.60 14.00 4.67
N GLY A 148 -11.34 14.33 5.00
CA GLY A 148 -10.51 15.28 4.23
C GLY A 148 -9.23 14.65 3.68
N SER A 149 -8.36 15.46 3.06
CA SER A 149 -7.03 15.04 2.59
C SER A 149 -6.07 16.23 2.50
N SER A 150 -4.79 15.97 2.19
CA SER A 150 -3.73 17.00 2.05
C SER A 150 -3.40 17.35 0.59
N CYS A 151 -2.81 18.54 0.38
CA CYS A 151 -2.32 18.97 -0.92
C CYS A 151 -1.19 18.05 -1.41
N ARG A 152 -0.24 17.71 -0.54
CA ARG A 152 0.83 16.75 -0.85
C ARG A 152 0.26 15.38 -1.24
N GLY A 153 -0.74 14.87 -0.53
CA GLY A 153 -1.41 13.61 -0.88
C GLY A 153 -1.96 13.63 -2.30
N ALA A 154 -2.64 14.71 -2.69
CA ALA A 154 -3.18 14.90 -4.04
C ALA A 154 -2.06 14.94 -5.11
N MET A 155 -0.97 15.68 -4.84
CA MET A 155 0.19 15.76 -5.73
C MET A 155 0.89 14.40 -5.91
N LYS A 156 1.12 13.68 -4.81
CA LYS A 156 1.67 12.30 -4.80
C LYS A 156 0.77 11.36 -5.61
N GLY A 157 -0.55 11.46 -5.43
CA GLY A 157 -1.53 10.69 -6.18
C GLY A 157 -1.45 10.92 -7.67
N TRP A 158 -1.48 12.18 -8.11
CA TRP A 158 -1.38 12.52 -9.53
C TRP A 158 -0.03 12.11 -10.15
N HIS A 159 1.06 12.29 -9.41
CA HIS A 159 2.40 11.90 -9.87
C HIS A 159 2.55 10.40 -10.10
N LYS A 160 1.97 9.58 -9.22
CA LYS A 160 2.05 8.12 -9.32
C LYS A 160 1.09 7.56 -10.37
N HIS A 161 -0.15 8.05 -10.44
CA HIS A 161 -1.19 7.40 -11.25
C HIS A 161 -1.60 8.15 -12.50
N GLY A 162 -1.22 9.43 -12.65
CA GLY A 162 -1.90 10.31 -13.59
C GLY A 162 -3.33 10.63 -13.13
N VAL A 163 -4.17 11.14 -14.04
CA VAL A 163 -5.58 11.42 -13.75
C VAL A 163 -6.46 11.05 -14.94
N CYS A 164 -7.53 10.29 -14.69
CA CYS A 164 -8.48 9.88 -15.74
C CYS A 164 -9.44 11.01 -16.10
N ARG A 165 -10.16 10.84 -17.21
CA ARG A 165 -11.27 11.73 -17.55
C ARG A 165 -12.41 11.65 -16.54
N GLU A 166 -13.13 12.76 -16.39
CA GLU A 166 -14.28 12.88 -15.49
C GLU A 166 -15.41 11.88 -15.82
N ASP A 167 -15.62 11.55 -17.10
CA ASP A 167 -16.64 10.60 -17.53
C ASP A 167 -16.39 9.15 -17.07
N LEU A 168 -15.13 8.78 -16.82
CA LEU A 168 -14.76 7.46 -16.29
C LEU A 168 -14.92 7.37 -14.77
N TRP A 169 -14.90 8.51 -14.07
CA TRP A 169 -15.04 8.58 -12.64
C TRP A 169 -15.65 9.91 -12.21
N ALA A 170 -16.97 10.01 -12.36
CA ALA A 170 -17.72 11.21 -12.04
C ALA A 170 -17.75 11.46 -10.52
N HIS A 171 -17.93 12.74 -10.15
CA HIS A 171 -18.21 13.11 -8.77
C HIS A 171 -19.69 12.86 -8.47
N ASP A 172 -19.98 11.81 -7.70
CA ASP A 172 -21.30 11.56 -7.14
C ASP A 172 -21.19 11.51 -5.60
N PRO A 173 -21.51 12.61 -4.90
CA PRO A 173 -21.46 12.63 -3.44
C PRO A 173 -22.58 11.79 -2.79
N ALA A 174 -23.66 11.44 -3.51
CA ALA A 174 -24.72 10.60 -2.98
C ALA A 174 -24.31 9.12 -2.95
N ASN A 175 -23.48 8.70 -3.92
CA ASN A 175 -22.93 7.35 -4.01
C ASN A 175 -21.40 7.40 -4.21
N PRO A 176 -20.64 7.71 -3.15
CA PRO A 176 -19.21 7.95 -3.30
C PRO A 176 -18.46 6.65 -3.64
N ASP A 177 -17.81 6.65 -4.81
CA ASP A 177 -16.97 5.55 -5.29
C ASP A 177 -15.48 5.91 -5.15
N PHE A 178 -14.73 5.09 -4.41
CA PHE A 178 -13.28 5.22 -4.18
C PHE A 178 -12.44 4.13 -4.90
N THR A 179 -13.04 3.39 -5.84
CA THR A 179 -12.43 2.24 -6.51
C THR A 179 -11.59 2.64 -7.71
N LEU A 180 -10.27 2.44 -7.67
CA LEU A 180 -9.41 2.59 -8.85
C LEU A 180 -9.50 1.35 -9.74
N THR A 181 -10.37 1.38 -10.76
CA THR A 181 -10.49 0.29 -11.75
C THR A 181 -9.34 0.29 -12.75
N ARG A 182 -9.08 -0.86 -13.39
CA ARG A 182 -8.07 -0.97 -14.47
C ARG A 182 -8.29 0.03 -15.60
N GLN A 183 -9.54 0.24 -16.02
CA GLN A 183 -9.88 1.21 -17.08
C GLN A 183 -9.53 2.64 -16.66
N ARG A 184 -9.88 3.03 -15.42
CA ARG A 184 -9.56 4.34 -14.85
C ARG A 184 -8.05 4.54 -14.75
N ALA A 185 -7.34 3.55 -14.22
CA ALA A 185 -5.88 3.58 -14.13
C ALA A 185 -5.22 3.72 -15.50
N GLN A 186 -5.61 2.91 -16.50
CA GLN A 186 -5.04 2.96 -17.85
C GLN A 186 -5.31 4.29 -18.56
N ASP A 187 -6.50 4.88 -18.41
CA ASP A 187 -6.79 6.19 -18.98
C ASP A 187 -6.00 7.30 -18.26
N ALA A 188 -5.81 7.18 -16.95
CA ALA A 188 -5.06 8.14 -16.15
C ALA A 188 -3.60 8.30 -16.59
N LEU A 189 -2.98 7.20 -17.04
CA LEU A 189 -1.61 7.21 -17.58
C LEU A 189 -1.43 8.08 -18.84
N LYS A 190 -2.53 8.52 -19.49
CA LYS A 190 -2.48 9.46 -20.62
C LYS A 190 -2.31 10.92 -20.17
N ARG A 191 -2.47 11.22 -18.88
CA ARG A 191 -2.36 12.56 -18.29
C ARG A 191 -1.43 12.55 -17.07
N PRO A 192 -0.15 12.14 -17.25
CA PRO A 192 0.79 12.04 -16.14
C PRO A 192 1.23 13.42 -15.65
N LEU A 193 1.46 13.53 -14.34
CA LEU A 193 2.23 14.62 -13.76
C LEU A 193 3.72 14.29 -13.88
N GLY A 194 4.49 15.21 -14.45
CA GLY A 194 5.92 15.04 -14.75
C GLY A 194 6.80 15.43 -13.58
N ALA A 195 6.77 16.71 -13.23
CA ALA A 195 7.51 17.27 -12.11
C ALA A 195 6.58 18.14 -11.26
N TYR A 196 6.85 18.17 -9.97
CA TYR A 196 6.17 19.06 -9.05
C TYR A 196 7.10 19.48 -7.91
N PHE A 197 6.91 20.70 -7.44
CA PHE A 197 7.73 21.31 -6.40
C PHE A 197 6.86 22.07 -5.41
N ARG A 198 7.26 22.07 -4.14
CA ARG A 198 6.63 22.91 -3.13
C ARG A 198 7.15 24.33 -3.29
N VAL A 199 6.26 25.30 -3.34
CA VAL A 199 6.62 26.72 -3.32
C VAL A 199 6.46 27.20 -1.88
N ASN A 200 7.41 27.98 -1.37
CA ASN A 200 7.27 28.56 -0.04
C ASN A 200 6.07 29.53 -0.06
N HIS A 201 5.00 29.18 0.65
CA HIS A 201 3.75 29.94 0.67
C HIS A 201 3.90 31.35 1.27
N ARG A 202 4.98 31.61 2.02
CA ARG A 202 5.30 32.94 2.59
C ARG A 202 6.22 33.78 1.71
N ASP A 203 6.73 33.20 0.63
CA ASP A 203 7.60 33.88 -0.31
C ASP A 203 6.78 34.28 -1.55
N LEU A 204 6.24 35.49 -1.53
CA LEU A 204 5.47 36.03 -2.64
C LEU A 204 6.28 36.08 -3.94
N VAL A 205 7.59 36.37 -3.84
CA VAL A 205 8.48 36.44 -5.01
C VAL A 205 8.60 35.06 -5.67
N ALA A 206 8.80 34.00 -4.87
CA ALA A 206 8.83 32.65 -5.38
C ALA A 206 7.48 32.23 -5.99
N MET A 207 6.36 32.63 -5.39
CA MET A 207 5.03 32.38 -5.95
C MET A 207 4.80 33.10 -7.28
N HIS A 208 5.16 34.38 -7.38
CA HIS A 208 5.08 35.14 -8.64
C HIS A 208 5.95 34.55 -9.74
N ALA A 209 7.17 34.12 -9.41
CA ALA A 209 8.04 33.43 -10.35
C ALA A 209 7.44 32.09 -10.80
N ALA A 210 6.94 31.27 -9.87
CA ALA A 210 6.36 29.97 -10.19
C ALA A 210 5.11 30.08 -11.07
N ILE A 211 4.20 31.01 -10.76
CA ILE A 211 3.01 31.24 -11.59
C ILE A 211 3.34 31.89 -12.93
N SER A 212 4.38 32.74 -13.01
CA SER A 212 4.84 33.30 -14.29
C SER A 212 5.45 32.24 -15.20
N GLU A 213 6.19 31.29 -14.62
CA GLU A 213 6.78 30.19 -15.37
C GLU A 213 5.69 29.21 -15.88
N VAL A 214 4.78 28.80 -14.99
CA VAL A 214 3.87 27.67 -15.25
C VAL A 214 2.47 28.10 -15.67
N GLY A 215 2.01 29.26 -15.21
CA GLY A 215 0.70 29.85 -15.48
C GLY A 215 -0.37 29.54 -14.43
N ILE A 216 -0.11 28.66 -13.47
CA ILE A 216 -1.05 28.28 -12.41
C ILE A 216 -0.31 27.68 -11.21
N LEU A 217 -0.86 27.86 -10.00
CA LEU A 217 -0.42 27.18 -8.78
C LEU A 217 -1.58 26.41 -8.15
N TYR A 218 -1.26 25.30 -7.49
CA TYR A 218 -2.19 24.58 -6.62
C TYR A 218 -1.92 25.01 -5.18
N ALA A 219 -2.95 25.40 -4.44
CA ALA A 219 -2.80 26.06 -3.16
C ALA A 219 -3.84 25.61 -2.11
N SER A 220 -3.50 25.76 -0.84
CA SER A 220 -4.44 25.71 0.29
C SER A 220 -4.30 26.93 1.20
N ALA A 221 -5.40 27.29 1.85
CA ALA A 221 -5.44 28.34 2.86
C ALA A 221 -6.52 28.06 3.92
N SER A 222 -6.39 28.71 5.06
CA SER A 222 -7.45 28.79 6.06
C SER A 222 -8.52 29.80 5.60
N VAL A 223 -9.73 29.30 5.38
CA VAL A 223 -10.91 30.08 5.01
C VAL A 223 -11.51 30.75 6.24
N HIS A 224 -11.97 31.98 6.07
CA HIS A 224 -12.61 32.79 7.10
C HIS A 224 -13.94 33.38 6.58
N SER A 225 -14.71 34.00 7.48
CA SER A 225 -16.06 34.53 7.19
C SER A 225 -16.14 35.51 6.02
N GLY A 226 -15.05 36.22 5.71
CA GLY A 226 -14.97 37.10 4.53
C GLY A 226 -15.21 36.39 3.20
N TRP A 227 -14.99 35.07 3.12
CA TRP A 227 -15.28 34.27 1.93
C TRP A 227 -16.79 34.09 1.66
N ASP A 228 -17.62 34.31 2.67
CA ASP A 228 -19.09 34.39 2.54
C ASP A 228 -19.55 35.79 2.11
N GLU A 229 -18.72 36.81 2.35
CA GLU A 229 -19.00 38.24 2.14
C GLU A 229 -18.28 38.80 0.90
N ILE A 230 -17.79 37.93 0.02
CA ILE A 230 -17.09 38.29 -1.21
C ILE A 230 -17.94 39.25 -2.05
N ASP A 231 -17.34 40.36 -2.49
CA ASP A 231 -18.00 41.26 -3.43
C ASP A 231 -18.06 40.59 -4.81
N ALA A 232 -19.26 40.25 -5.29
CA ALA A 232 -19.45 39.57 -6.56
C ALA A 232 -18.99 40.39 -7.78
N ALA A 233 -18.99 41.73 -7.67
CA ALA A 233 -18.59 42.61 -8.78
C ALA A 233 -17.06 42.68 -8.91
N SER A 234 -16.36 43.01 -7.82
CA SER A 234 -14.90 43.09 -7.83
C SER A 234 -14.22 41.73 -7.65
N GLY A 235 -14.90 40.72 -7.11
CA GLY A 235 -14.32 39.45 -6.67
C GLY A 235 -13.51 39.54 -5.37
N ARG A 236 -13.45 40.71 -4.72
CA ARG A 236 -12.59 40.93 -3.56
C ARG A 236 -13.15 40.24 -2.32
N ILE A 237 -12.30 39.46 -1.64
CA ILE A 237 -12.61 38.85 -0.36
C ILE A 237 -12.28 39.86 0.75
N PRO A 238 -13.27 40.31 1.55
CA PRO A 238 -12.99 41.21 2.67
C PRO A 238 -12.13 40.53 3.72
N PHE A 239 -11.04 41.19 4.09
CA PHE A 239 -10.14 40.74 5.14
C PHE A 239 -9.92 41.86 6.16
N THR A 240 -10.29 41.59 7.40
CA THR A 240 -10.14 42.52 8.54
C THR A 240 -9.64 41.73 9.75
N SER A 241 -9.21 42.43 10.80
CA SER A 241 -8.76 41.78 12.05
C SER A 241 -9.85 40.98 12.78
N SER A 242 -11.13 41.15 12.43
CA SER A 242 -12.29 40.54 13.09
C SER A 242 -12.89 39.34 12.36
N VAL A 243 -12.27 38.84 11.29
CA VAL A 243 -12.80 37.69 10.54
C VAL A 243 -12.78 36.41 11.38
N LYS A 244 -13.83 35.60 11.26
CA LYS A 244 -13.94 34.31 11.97
C LYS A 244 -13.38 33.20 11.10
N MET A 245 -12.42 32.43 11.62
CA MET A 245 -11.89 31.25 10.92
C MET A 245 -12.95 30.16 10.81
N LEU A 246 -13.08 29.56 9.62
CA LEU A 246 -14.09 28.56 9.30
C LEU A 246 -13.49 27.16 9.07
N GLY A 247 -12.31 27.06 8.45
CA GLY A 247 -11.64 25.78 8.20
C GLY A 247 -10.57 25.88 7.11
N GLY A 248 -10.05 24.74 6.65
CA GLY A 248 -9.04 24.70 5.58
C GLY A 248 -9.66 24.39 4.21
N HIS A 249 -9.16 25.03 3.15
CA HIS A 249 -9.66 24.83 1.79
C HIS A 249 -8.54 24.84 0.74
N ALA A 250 -8.71 24.08 -0.33
CA ALA A 250 -7.76 23.96 -1.43
C ALA A 250 -8.38 24.43 -2.77
N PHE A 251 -7.59 25.16 -3.55
CA PHE A 251 -8.01 25.84 -4.78
C PHE A 251 -6.81 26.07 -5.72
N ALA A 252 -7.05 26.73 -6.86
CA ALA A 252 -6.00 27.12 -7.79
C ALA A 252 -5.75 28.63 -7.74
N VAL A 253 -4.49 29.06 -7.70
CA VAL A 253 -4.09 30.46 -7.94
C VAL A 253 -3.81 30.63 -9.42
N VAL A 254 -4.51 31.57 -10.07
CA VAL A 254 -4.62 31.63 -11.54
C VAL A 254 -4.13 32.94 -12.15
N ALA A 255 -3.97 33.99 -11.34
CA ALA A 255 -3.54 35.31 -11.75
C ALA A 255 -3.05 36.12 -10.53
N TYR A 256 -2.43 37.27 -10.77
CA TYR A 256 -2.01 38.18 -9.70
C TYR A 256 -1.96 39.63 -10.20
N ASP A 257 -2.02 40.57 -9.26
CA ASP A 257 -1.81 42.00 -9.48
C ASP A 257 -1.01 42.62 -8.31
N GLU A 258 -0.95 43.95 -8.26
CA GLU A 258 -0.25 44.69 -7.19
C GLU A 258 -0.85 44.47 -5.79
N ASN A 259 -2.10 44.02 -5.69
CA ASN A 259 -2.83 43.93 -4.43
C ASN A 259 -2.92 42.48 -3.91
N GLY A 260 -2.95 41.50 -4.81
CA GLY A 260 -3.12 40.11 -4.40
C GLY A 260 -3.20 39.09 -5.52
N PHE A 261 -3.63 37.89 -5.12
CA PHE A 261 -3.79 36.73 -5.98
C PHE A 261 -5.24 36.54 -6.39
N TRP A 262 -5.45 36.23 -7.67
CA TRP A 262 -6.72 35.73 -8.18
C TRP A 262 -6.76 34.21 -8.07
N ILE A 263 -7.85 33.69 -7.51
CA ILE A 263 -8.07 32.26 -7.31
C ILE A 263 -9.28 31.78 -8.11
N GLN A 264 -9.21 30.54 -8.62
CA GLN A 264 -10.38 29.81 -9.07
C GLN A 264 -10.80 28.82 -7.98
N ASN A 265 -12.02 29.00 -7.48
CA ASN A 265 -12.58 28.15 -6.44
C ASN A 265 -13.35 26.94 -7.05
N SER A 266 -13.79 26.02 -6.19
CA SER A 266 -14.54 24.81 -6.54
C SER A 266 -15.95 24.79 -5.94
N TRP A 267 -16.59 25.95 -5.83
CA TRP A 267 -17.95 26.12 -5.27
C TRP A 267 -18.99 26.51 -6.32
N GLY A 268 -18.69 26.19 -7.59
CA GLY A 268 -19.54 26.55 -8.72
C GLY A 268 -19.42 28.01 -9.13
N LYS A 269 -20.04 28.34 -10.27
CA LYS A 269 -19.99 29.69 -10.86
C LYS A 269 -20.78 30.73 -10.08
N SER A 270 -21.70 30.32 -9.22
CA SER A 270 -22.52 31.24 -8.42
C SER A 270 -21.77 31.85 -7.24
N TRP A 271 -20.57 31.37 -6.91
CA TRP A 271 -19.76 31.92 -5.82
C TRP A 271 -18.79 32.99 -6.35
N GLY A 272 -18.64 34.09 -5.60
CA GLY A 272 -17.72 35.17 -5.96
C GLY A 272 -18.02 35.78 -7.32
N ARG A 273 -16.97 36.14 -8.06
CA ARG A 273 -17.06 36.65 -9.42
C ARG A 273 -16.99 35.48 -10.40
N ASP A 274 -18.13 34.87 -10.72
CA ASP A 274 -18.24 33.71 -11.64
C ASP A 274 -17.39 32.48 -11.25
N GLY A 275 -17.19 32.25 -9.94
CA GLY A 275 -16.34 31.19 -9.39
C GLY A 275 -14.92 31.63 -9.01
N PHE A 276 -14.61 32.92 -9.16
CA PHE A 276 -13.30 33.50 -8.87
C PHE A 276 -13.35 34.44 -7.67
N GLY A 277 -12.23 34.53 -6.96
CA GLY A 277 -12.03 35.48 -5.87
C GLY A 277 -10.63 36.10 -5.90
N HIS A 278 -10.49 37.25 -5.27
CA HIS A 278 -9.23 37.97 -5.14
C HIS A 278 -8.84 38.04 -3.66
N VAL A 279 -7.74 37.36 -3.34
CA VAL A 279 -7.16 37.25 -2.00
C VAL A 279 -6.02 38.25 -1.89
N LEU A 280 -6.11 39.20 -0.96
CA LEU A 280 -5.06 40.20 -0.75
C LEU A 280 -3.76 39.56 -0.23
N TYR A 281 -2.61 40.16 -0.51
CA TYR A 281 -1.33 39.63 -0.03
C TYR A 281 -1.25 39.55 1.51
N GLU A 282 -1.85 40.50 2.22
CA GLU A 282 -1.94 40.48 3.68
C GLU A 282 -2.76 39.30 4.22
N ASP A 283 -3.87 38.97 3.55
CA ASP A 283 -4.69 37.80 3.87
C ASP A 283 -3.91 36.52 3.58
N TRP A 284 -3.34 36.43 2.37
CA TRP A 284 -2.55 35.29 1.94
C TRP A 284 -1.37 35.00 2.88
N LEU A 285 -0.57 36.00 3.25
CA LEU A 285 0.58 35.81 4.14
C LEU A 285 0.19 35.34 5.54
N LYS A 286 -1.04 35.63 5.99
CA LYS A 286 -1.56 35.18 7.28
C LYS A 286 -2.19 33.78 7.20
N ASN A 287 -2.92 33.50 6.13
CA ASN A 287 -3.84 32.35 6.07
C ASN A 287 -3.45 31.28 5.05
N GLY A 288 -2.56 31.56 4.09
CA GLY A 288 -2.04 30.60 3.12
C GLY A 288 -1.17 29.54 3.80
N THR A 289 -1.28 28.27 3.36
CA THR A 289 -0.61 27.14 4.03
C THR A 289 0.27 26.31 3.10
N ASP A 290 -0.25 25.85 1.96
CA ASP A 290 0.52 25.05 1.01
C ASP A 290 0.42 25.62 -0.38
N VAL A 291 1.53 25.58 -1.12
CA VAL A 291 1.59 25.96 -2.52
C VAL A 291 2.45 24.95 -3.26
N TRP A 292 1.94 24.48 -4.39
CA TRP A 292 2.57 23.51 -5.25
C TRP A 292 2.53 24.00 -6.69
N VAL A 293 3.64 23.84 -7.39
CA VAL A 293 3.75 24.10 -8.84
C VAL A 293 3.99 22.78 -9.57
N ALA A 294 3.38 22.62 -10.74
CA ALA A 294 3.29 21.34 -11.45
C ALA A 294 3.54 21.47 -12.96
N ARG A 295 4.21 20.48 -13.56
CA ARG A 295 4.36 20.35 -15.01
C ARG A 295 3.97 18.95 -15.47
N LEU A 296 3.22 18.87 -16.58
CA LEU A 296 2.81 17.61 -17.18
C LEU A 296 3.99 16.78 -17.66
N GLY A 297 3.87 15.47 -17.50
CA GLY A 297 4.81 14.49 -18.07
C GLY A 297 4.48 14.17 -19.53
N VAL A 298 5.34 13.34 -20.12
CA VAL A 298 5.09 12.74 -21.44
C VAL A 298 4.32 11.43 -21.25
N PRO A 299 3.16 11.24 -21.90
CA PRO A 299 2.50 9.94 -21.94
C PRO A 299 3.39 8.92 -22.64
N THR A 300 3.78 7.86 -21.94
CA THR A 300 4.59 6.75 -22.49
C THR A 300 3.70 5.71 -23.20
N SER A 301 4.23 4.92 -24.13
CA SER A 301 3.46 3.83 -24.75
C SER A 301 3.31 2.64 -23.78
N ALA A 302 2.36 1.74 -24.04
CA ALA A 302 2.19 0.54 -23.21
C ALA A 302 3.45 -0.35 -23.27
N GLU A 303 4.08 -0.45 -24.44
CA GLU A 303 5.28 -1.23 -24.70
C GLU A 303 6.49 -0.67 -23.95
N ALA A 304 6.66 0.66 -23.94
CA ALA A 304 7.70 1.32 -23.15
C ALA A 304 7.50 1.12 -21.64
N ARG A 305 6.24 1.02 -21.18
CA ARG A 305 5.90 0.77 -19.77
C ARG A 305 6.15 -0.68 -19.37
N SER A 306 5.83 -1.65 -20.23
CA SER A 306 6.07 -3.07 -19.97
C SER A 306 7.55 -3.48 -20.16
N ALA A 307 8.36 -2.66 -20.84
CA ALA A 307 9.82 -2.80 -20.88
C ALA A 307 10.52 -2.22 -19.64
N ALA A 308 9.85 -1.33 -18.90
CA ALA A 308 10.38 -0.66 -17.71
C ALA A 308 10.57 -1.55 -16.46
N PRO A 309 9.79 -2.61 -16.15
CA PRO A 309 9.93 -3.33 -14.88
C PRO A 309 11.31 -3.95 -14.70
N ALA A 310 11.96 -4.29 -15.81
CA ALA A 310 13.27 -4.88 -15.81
C ALA A 310 14.35 -3.86 -15.36
N ALA A 311 14.27 -2.59 -15.77
CA ALA A 311 15.29 -1.56 -15.50
C ALA A 311 14.90 -0.51 -14.43
N ALA A 312 13.66 -0.51 -13.93
CA ALA A 312 13.06 0.68 -13.29
C ALA A 312 12.97 0.70 -11.76
N PHE A 313 13.30 -0.37 -11.03
CA PHE A 313 13.24 -0.28 -9.57
C PHE A 313 14.30 0.67 -8.98
N SER A 314 15.37 0.98 -9.71
CA SER A 314 16.47 1.85 -9.25
C SER A 314 16.49 3.28 -9.81
N VAL A 315 15.63 3.67 -10.77
CA VAL A 315 15.86 4.89 -11.58
C VAL A 315 14.74 5.95 -11.54
N SER A 316 13.44 5.62 -11.46
CA SER A 316 12.41 6.67 -11.33
C SER A 316 11.09 6.23 -10.66
N SER A 317 10.49 7.14 -9.90
CA SER A 317 9.21 6.95 -9.18
C SER A 317 8.02 6.75 -10.13
N GLN A 318 8.03 7.34 -11.32
CA GLN A 318 7.03 7.08 -12.37
C GLN A 318 7.12 5.65 -12.92
N ALA A 319 8.33 5.15 -13.16
CA ALA A 319 8.53 3.80 -13.68
C ALA A 319 8.12 2.72 -12.66
N ARG A 320 8.31 2.98 -11.36
CA ARG A 320 7.75 2.16 -10.28
C ARG A 320 6.21 2.16 -10.29
N ALA A 321 5.57 3.30 -10.49
CA ALA A 321 4.12 3.38 -10.48
C ALA A 321 3.47 2.58 -11.63
N PHE A 322 4.09 2.56 -12.82
CA PHE A 322 3.66 1.69 -13.91
C PHE A 322 3.77 0.20 -13.56
N ALA A 323 4.88 -0.23 -12.96
CA ALA A 323 5.07 -1.61 -12.54
C ALA A 323 4.06 -2.02 -11.46
N ILE A 324 3.76 -1.12 -10.51
CA ILE A 324 2.74 -1.34 -9.48
C ILE A 324 1.37 -1.57 -10.10
N GLU A 325 0.96 -0.82 -11.11
CA GLU A 325 -0.35 -1.02 -11.76
C GLU A 325 -0.47 -2.38 -12.47
N GLU A 326 0.60 -2.92 -13.05
CA GLU A 326 0.58 -4.26 -13.64
C GLU A 326 0.53 -5.38 -12.59
N VAL A 327 1.16 -5.15 -11.44
CA VAL A 327 1.25 -6.12 -10.33
C VAL A 327 0.03 -6.05 -9.39
N ARG A 328 -0.68 -4.91 -9.36
CA ARG A 328 -1.81 -4.63 -8.47
C ARG A 328 -2.87 -5.75 -8.40
N PRO A 329 -3.29 -6.40 -9.51
CA PRO A 329 -4.26 -7.51 -9.45
C PRO A 329 -3.73 -8.80 -8.78
N HIS A 330 -2.44 -8.84 -8.45
CA HIS A 330 -1.73 -10.00 -7.92
C HIS A 330 -1.21 -9.76 -6.50
N VAL A 331 -1.61 -8.66 -5.85
CA VAL A 331 -1.12 -8.26 -4.52
C VAL A 331 -2.28 -7.94 -3.59
N VAL A 332 -2.17 -8.40 -2.35
CA VAL A 332 -3.06 -8.10 -1.23
C VAL A 332 -2.23 -7.43 -0.14
N SER A 333 -2.49 -6.15 0.13
CA SER A 333 -1.77 -5.40 1.16
C SER A 333 -2.47 -5.50 2.51
N LEU A 334 -1.73 -5.89 3.54
CA LEU A 334 -2.20 -6.02 4.91
C LEU A 334 -1.47 -5.05 5.85
N GLY A 335 -2.18 -4.57 6.87
CA GLY A 335 -1.65 -3.74 7.95
C GLY A 335 -1.03 -4.56 9.08
N ASN A 336 -0.48 -3.86 10.07
CA ASN A 336 0.09 -4.46 11.28
C ASN A 336 -0.98 -4.95 12.29
N ASP A 337 -2.22 -5.10 11.84
CA ASP A 337 -3.34 -5.68 12.58
C ASP A 337 -3.94 -6.90 11.86
N GLY A 338 -3.33 -7.32 10.75
CA GLY A 338 -3.83 -8.39 9.88
C GLY A 338 -4.99 -7.98 8.97
N ARG A 339 -5.45 -6.72 9.02
CA ARG A 339 -6.56 -6.23 8.18
C ARG A 339 -6.04 -5.68 6.85
N LEU A 340 -6.95 -5.49 5.90
CA LEU A 340 -6.61 -4.87 4.62
C LEU A 340 -6.12 -3.42 4.83
N ARG A 341 -4.95 -3.10 4.27
CA ARG A 341 -4.40 -1.75 4.28
C ARG A 341 -4.81 -1.04 3.00
N THR A 342 -5.60 0.02 3.11
CA THR A 342 -6.10 0.77 1.94
C THR A 342 -5.16 1.91 1.48
N SER A 343 -4.22 2.32 2.33
CA SER A 343 -3.26 3.39 2.08
C SER A 343 -1.96 2.90 1.43
N GLY A 344 -1.14 3.84 0.94
CA GLY A 344 0.17 3.58 0.36
C GLY A 344 0.13 3.10 -1.09
N ASN A 345 1.30 2.71 -1.63
CA ASN A 345 1.48 2.40 -3.05
C ASN A 345 0.63 1.20 -3.51
N ILE A 346 0.60 0.14 -2.68
CA ILE A 346 -0.09 -1.12 -2.96
C ILE A 346 -1.38 -1.34 -2.16
N GLY A 347 -1.88 -0.30 -1.46
CA GLY A 347 -3.11 -0.40 -0.68
C GLY A 347 -4.26 -1.09 -1.43
N SER A 348 -4.97 -1.96 -0.71
CA SER A 348 -6.01 -2.88 -1.18
C SER A 348 -7.29 -2.67 -0.37
N SER A 349 -8.41 -2.39 -1.04
CA SER A 349 -9.75 -2.34 -0.41
C SER A 349 -10.57 -3.58 -0.75
N GLU A 350 -11.59 -3.88 0.05
CA GLU A 350 -12.51 -4.99 -0.21
C GLU A 350 -13.19 -4.88 -1.58
N ALA A 351 -13.68 -3.69 -1.94
CA ALA A 351 -14.31 -3.44 -3.23
C ALA A 351 -13.35 -3.68 -4.41
N GLN A 352 -12.09 -3.24 -4.27
CA GLN A 352 -11.06 -3.48 -5.27
C GLN A 352 -10.75 -4.97 -5.40
N LEU A 353 -10.59 -5.68 -4.28
CA LEU A 353 -10.27 -7.11 -4.27
C LEU A 353 -11.43 -7.95 -4.82
N ARG A 354 -12.69 -7.62 -4.50
CA ARG A 354 -13.86 -8.24 -5.12
C ARG A 354 -13.84 -8.09 -6.63
N LYS A 355 -13.53 -6.89 -7.13
CA LYS A 355 -13.40 -6.65 -8.57
C LYS A 355 -12.28 -7.49 -9.18
N VAL A 356 -11.11 -7.54 -8.53
CA VAL A 356 -9.98 -8.35 -9.00
C VAL A 356 -10.36 -9.83 -9.07
N ILE A 357 -10.98 -10.36 -8.01
CA ILE A 357 -11.31 -11.79 -7.88
C ILE A 357 -12.48 -12.19 -8.78
N HIS A 358 -13.55 -11.40 -8.84
CA HIS A 358 -14.79 -11.78 -9.54
C HIS A 358 -14.89 -11.28 -10.98
N ASP A 359 -14.13 -10.25 -11.37
CA ASP A 359 -14.13 -9.71 -12.74
C ASP A 359 -12.79 -9.96 -13.45
N ASP A 360 -11.69 -9.44 -12.90
CA ASP A 360 -10.40 -9.37 -13.63
C ASP A 360 -9.73 -10.74 -13.76
N LEU A 361 -9.75 -11.55 -12.70
CA LEU A 361 -9.19 -12.91 -12.70
C LEU A 361 -9.94 -13.81 -13.69
N PRO A 362 -11.28 -13.90 -13.69
CA PRO A 362 -12.01 -14.68 -14.70
C PRO A 362 -11.79 -14.19 -16.12
N ALA A 363 -11.75 -12.87 -16.34
CA ALA A 363 -11.53 -12.30 -17.66
C ALA A 363 -10.12 -12.62 -18.20
N SER A 364 -9.09 -12.48 -17.36
CA SER A 364 -7.69 -12.71 -17.74
C SER A 364 -7.34 -14.20 -17.90
N THR A 365 -8.12 -15.09 -17.30
CA THR A 365 -7.90 -16.55 -17.33
C THR A 365 -8.95 -17.27 -18.17
N LYS A 366 -9.73 -16.58 -19.01
CA LYS A 366 -10.84 -17.17 -19.77
C LYS A 366 -10.41 -18.34 -20.65
N SER A 367 -9.22 -18.27 -21.25
CA SER A 367 -8.66 -19.30 -22.13
C SER A 367 -8.01 -20.47 -21.40
N TRP A 368 -7.87 -20.41 -20.08
CA TRP A 368 -7.13 -21.41 -19.32
C TRP A 368 -7.97 -22.66 -19.11
N LYS A 369 -7.35 -23.82 -19.30
CA LYS A 369 -8.01 -25.10 -19.03
C LYS A 369 -8.26 -25.28 -17.54
N LYS A 370 -7.29 -24.85 -16.72
CA LYS A 370 -7.28 -25.02 -15.27
C LYS A 370 -6.73 -23.76 -14.61
N ARG A 371 -7.46 -23.22 -13.63
CA ARG A 371 -7.11 -21.96 -12.96
C ARG A 371 -6.38 -22.27 -11.66
N ARG A 372 -5.05 -22.30 -11.72
CA ARG A 372 -4.21 -22.56 -10.53
C ARG A 372 -3.97 -21.25 -9.79
N ILE A 373 -4.69 -21.03 -8.70
CA ILE A 373 -4.53 -19.85 -7.85
C ILE A 373 -3.43 -20.15 -6.84
N VAL A 374 -2.34 -19.36 -6.92
CA VAL A 374 -1.16 -19.53 -6.08
C VAL A 374 -1.14 -18.45 -5.01
N LEU A 375 -1.46 -18.83 -3.78
CA LEU A 375 -1.44 -17.98 -2.60
C LEU A 375 -0.01 -17.89 -2.06
N TYR A 376 0.65 -16.76 -2.26
CA TYR A 376 2.03 -16.53 -1.84
C TYR A 376 2.09 -15.63 -0.62
N ALA A 377 2.86 -16.01 0.40
CA ALA A 377 3.18 -15.14 1.54
C ALA A 377 4.70 -15.13 1.73
N HIS A 378 5.28 -13.92 1.67
CA HIS A 378 6.71 -13.71 1.87
C HIS A 378 7.09 -13.84 3.37
N GLY A 379 8.40 -13.85 3.64
CA GLY A 379 8.95 -14.08 4.98
C GLY A 379 9.01 -12.90 5.94
N GLY A 380 8.34 -11.77 5.67
CA GLY A 380 8.45 -10.52 6.46
C GLY A 380 9.79 -9.76 6.38
N LEU A 381 10.84 -10.39 5.81
CA LEU A 381 12.19 -9.81 5.75
C LEU A 381 12.39 -8.79 4.62
N VAL A 382 11.53 -8.83 3.61
CA VAL A 382 11.66 -8.01 2.41
C VAL A 382 10.71 -6.81 2.53
N GLY A 383 11.24 -5.63 2.21
CA GLY A 383 10.43 -4.41 2.12
C GLY A 383 9.39 -4.49 1.00
N GLU A 384 8.40 -3.59 1.05
CA GLU A 384 7.28 -3.58 0.10
C GLU A 384 7.72 -3.58 -1.37
N ASP A 385 8.69 -2.71 -1.72
CA ASP A 385 9.23 -2.60 -3.08
C ASP A 385 9.87 -3.92 -3.56
N GLY A 386 10.57 -4.63 -2.67
CA GLY A 386 11.19 -5.91 -2.99
C GLY A 386 10.15 -6.98 -3.28
N VAL A 387 9.05 -7.05 -2.52
CA VAL A 387 7.98 -8.02 -2.80
C VAL A 387 7.28 -7.71 -4.12
N VAL A 388 6.96 -6.45 -4.40
CA VAL A 388 6.37 -6.04 -5.69
C VAL A 388 7.29 -6.42 -6.86
N GLN A 389 8.60 -6.19 -6.71
CA GLN A 389 9.58 -6.60 -7.70
C GLN A 389 9.55 -8.12 -7.94
N ARG A 390 9.56 -8.94 -6.89
CA ARG A 390 9.50 -10.41 -7.01
C ARG A 390 8.23 -10.88 -7.71
N VAL A 391 7.07 -10.32 -7.34
CA VAL A 391 5.80 -10.65 -8.01
C VAL A 391 5.86 -10.25 -9.48
N ALA A 392 6.42 -9.08 -9.83
CA ALA A 392 6.59 -8.67 -11.22
C ALA A 392 7.45 -9.67 -12.03
N GLU A 393 8.53 -10.17 -11.43
CA GLU A 393 9.45 -11.12 -12.06
C GLU A 393 8.81 -12.50 -12.30
N TYR A 394 8.05 -13.03 -11.33
CA TYR A 394 7.45 -14.36 -11.45
C TYR A 394 6.13 -14.37 -12.20
N ARG A 395 5.37 -13.28 -12.13
CA ARG A 395 4.03 -13.19 -12.71
C ARG A 395 4.00 -13.59 -14.16
N LYS A 396 4.91 -13.09 -14.99
CA LYS A 396 4.87 -13.37 -16.45
C LYS A 396 4.95 -14.87 -16.72
N ALA A 397 5.87 -15.56 -16.06
CA ALA A 397 6.07 -16.98 -16.21
C ALA A 397 4.94 -17.82 -15.60
N MET A 398 4.45 -17.43 -14.42
CA MET A 398 3.33 -18.09 -13.77
C MET A 398 2.07 -17.98 -14.63
N MET A 399 1.74 -16.79 -15.13
CA MET A 399 0.58 -16.56 -15.99
C MET A 399 0.68 -17.35 -17.30
N ALA A 400 1.89 -17.46 -17.89
CA ALA A 400 2.12 -18.29 -19.08
C ALA A 400 1.90 -19.79 -18.80
N ALA A 401 2.09 -20.21 -17.55
CA ALA A 401 1.90 -21.58 -17.09
C ALA A 401 0.50 -21.84 -16.48
N GLU A 402 -0.49 -21.00 -16.79
CA GLU A 402 -1.85 -21.04 -16.22
C GLU A 402 -1.89 -21.01 -14.67
N CYS A 403 -0.94 -20.28 -14.06
CA CYS A 403 -0.86 -20.02 -12.63
C CYS A 403 -1.11 -18.53 -12.36
N TYR A 404 -2.13 -18.23 -11.55
CA TYR A 404 -2.45 -16.88 -11.13
C TYR A 404 -1.83 -16.62 -9.74
N PRO A 405 -0.72 -15.87 -9.65
CA PRO A 405 -0.15 -15.53 -8.35
C PRO A 405 -1.00 -14.49 -7.63
N LEU A 406 -1.23 -14.70 -6.35
CA LEU A 406 -1.81 -13.73 -5.43
C LEU A 406 -0.93 -13.65 -4.17
N ALA A 407 -0.17 -12.57 -4.06
CA ALA A 407 0.82 -12.37 -3.01
C ALA A 407 0.24 -11.52 -1.87
N PHE A 408 0.30 -12.03 -0.65
CA PHE A 408 0.04 -11.27 0.56
C PHE A 408 1.29 -10.49 0.96
N ILE A 409 1.16 -9.16 1.01
CA ILE A 409 2.20 -8.25 1.51
C ILE A 409 1.79 -7.82 2.92
N TRP A 410 2.56 -8.27 3.89
CA TRP A 410 2.24 -8.16 5.31
C TRP A 410 3.52 -7.89 6.10
N HIS A 411 3.45 -6.98 7.07
CA HIS A 411 4.56 -6.62 7.95
C HIS A 411 5.93 -6.50 7.24
N SER A 412 6.05 -5.57 6.29
CA SER A 412 7.31 -5.29 5.58
C SER A 412 8.34 -4.61 6.52
N ASP A 413 9.64 -4.84 6.26
CA ASP A 413 10.80 -4.22 6.94
C ASP A 413 11.27 -4.81 8.29
N TYR A 414 10.89 -6.04 8.64
CA TYR A 414 11.42 -6.70 9.86
C TYR A 414 12.96 -6.83 9.83
N TRP A 415 13.55 -7.01 8.66
CA TRP A 415 15.01 -7.15 8.50
C TRP A 415 15.78 -5.91 8.94
N THR A 416 15.25 -4.71 8.67
CA THR A 416 15.86 -3.45 9.09
C THR A 416 15.84 -3.33 10.61
N THR A 417 14.71 -3.65 11.24
CA THR A 417 14.57 -3.70 12.71
C THR A 417 15.54 -4.70 13.32
N LEU A 418 15.65 -5.89 12.72
CA LEU A 418 16.57 -6.94 13.16
C LEU A 418 18.03 -6.48 13.08
N THR A 419 18.43 -5.89 11.96
CA THR A 419 19.80 -5.41 11.74
C THR A 419 20.16 -4.33 12.77
N ASN A 420 19.28 -3.34 12.97
CA ASN A 420 19.47 -2.27 13.95
C ASN A 420 19.61 -2.83 15.38
N MET A 421 18.78 -3.81 15.74
CA MET A 421 18.86 -4.48 17.04
C MET A 421 20.17 -5.25 17.22
N LEU A 422 20.61 -5.99 16.20
CA LEU A 422 21.87 -6.73 16.26
C LEU A 422 23.06 -5.77 16.38
N SER A 423 23.05 -4.65 15.66
CA SER A 423 24.06 -3.60 15.77
C SER A 423 24.10 -2.99 17.18
N GLU A 424 22.94 -2.74 17.79
CA GLU A 424 22.88 -2.24 19.17
C GLU A 424 23.35 -3.29 20.19
N ALA A 425 22.98 -4.56 19.99
CA ALA A 425 23.46 -5.66 20.83
C ALA A 425 24.98 -5.78 20.79
N LEU A 426 25.58 -5.61 19.60
CA LEU A 426 27.03 -5.59 19.42
C LEU A 426 27.67 -4.38 20.12
N ARG A 427 27.06 -3.19 20.04
CA ARG A 427 27.56 -1.95 20.67
C ARG A 427 27.55 -2.00 22.20
N LEU A 428 26.57 -2.68 22.81
CA LEU A 428 26.49 -2.85 24.26
C LEU A 428 27.53 -3.85 24.82
N ARG A 429 28.29 -4.54 23.96
CA ARG A 429 29.35 -5.46 24.37
C ARG A 429 30.63 -4.70 24.75
N ARG A 430 31.28 -5.08 25.85
CA ARG A 430 32.64 -4.61 26.18
C ARG A 430 33.68 -5.37 25.35
N PRO A 431 34.68 -4.70 24.74
CA PRO A 431 35.68 -5.38 23.92
C PRO A 431 36.60 -6.26 24.79
N GLU A 432 36.71 -7.54 24.44
CA GLU A 432 37.73 -8.46 24.96
C GLU A 432 38.70 -8.80 23.83
N GLY A 433 40.01 -8.78 24.14
CA GLY A 433 41.13 -8.84 23.19
C GLY A 433 41.31 -10.14 22.40
N VAL A 434 42.23 -10.06 21.43
CA VAL A 434 42.31 -10.85 20.17
C VAL A 434 43.20 -12.09 20.26
N ILE A 435 42.81 -13.21 19.62
CA ILE A 435 43.73 -14.26 19.09
C ILE A 435 43.16 -14.90 17.80
N ASP A 436 43.97 -15.01 16.74
CA ASP A 436 43.58 -15.34 15.35
C ASP A 436 43.35 -16.84 15.02
N ALA A 437 43.67 -17.79 15.91
CA ALA A 437 43.40 -19.23 15.69
C ALA A 437 42.07 -19.70 16.33
N ALA A 438 41.35 -18.80 16.99
CA ALA A 438 40.14 -19.10 17.75
C ALA A 438 38.86 -18.60 17.06
N LYS A 439 38.86 -18.39 15.74
CA LYS A 439 37.75 -17.71 15.04
C LYS A 439 36.41 -18.41 15.25
N ASP A 440 36.29 -19.70 14.98
CA ASP A 440 35.01 -20.42 15.15
C ASP A 440 34.53 -20.43 16.61
N PHE A 441 35.43 -20.68 17.57
CA PHE A 441 35.11 -20.64 19.00
C PHE A 441 34.73 -19.23 19.48
N MET A 442 35.36 -18.18 18.95
CA MET A 442 35.03 -16.80 19.27
C MET A 442 33.72 -16.34 18.62
N LEU A 443 33.41 -16.81 17.40
CA LEU A 443 32.14 -16.54 16.73
C LEU A 443 30.98 -17.20 17.45
N ASP A 444 31.14 -18.45 17.90
CA ASP A 444 30.12 -19.12 18.72
C ASP A 444 29.90 -18.43 20.08
N ARG A 445 30.98 -17.99 20.75
CA ARG A 445 30.85 -17.18 21.99
C ARG A 445 30.25 -15.80 21.74
N LEU A 446 30.51 -15.21 20.57
CA LEU A 446 29.91 -13.94 20.17
C LEU A 446 28.40 -14.10 20.01
N ASP A 447 27.97 -15.12 19.28
CA ASP A 447 26.55 -15.45 19.09
C ASP A 447 25.86 -15.76 20.44
N ASP A 448 26.47 -16.60 21.29
CA ASP A 448 25.97 -16.94 22.63
C ASP A 448 25.79 -15.71 23.53
N ALA A 449 26.62 -14.68 23.37
CA ALA A 449 26.50 -13.42 24.10
C ALA A 449 25.47 -12.46 23.48
N LEU A 450 25.28 -12.50 22.15
CA LEU A 450 24.31 -11.67 21.44
C LEU A 450 22.87 -12.16 21.64
N GLU A 451 22.63 -13.47 21.67
CA GLU A 451 21.28 -14.07 21.78
C GLU A 451 20.47 -13.52 22.98
N PRO A 452 20.99 -13.49 24.23
CA PRO A 452 20.26 -12.94 25.37
C PRO A 452 20.06 -11.42 25.31
N ILE A 453 21.00 -10.69 24.70
CA ILE A 453 20.93 -9.22 24.56
C ILE A 453 19.88 -8.86 23.51
N ALA A 454 19.95 -9.46 22.32
CA ALA A 454 18.98 -9.26 21.24
C ALA A 454 17.56 -9.62 21.69
N ARG A 455 17.39 -10.72 22.45
CA ARG A 455 16.09 -11.05 23.05
C ARG A 455 15.54 -9.94 23.95
N LYS A 456 16.39 -9.27 24.74
CA LYS A 456 16.02 -8.17 25.64
C LYS A 456 15.81 -6.84 24.92
N LEU A 457 16.58 -6.57 23.86
CA LEU A 457 16.46 -5.41 22.98
C LEU A 457 15.30 -5.59 21.98
N THR A 458 14.11 -5.88 22.50
CA THR A 458 12.85 -6.02 21.74
C THR A 458 12.74 -7.15 20.72
N GLY A 459 13.79 -7.93 20.43
CA GLY A 459 13.77 -8.95 19.36
C GLY A 459 12.65 -9.99 19.49
N LYS A 460 12.40 -10.46 20.71
CA LYS A 460 11.26 -11.33 21.00
C LYS A 460 9.92 -10.60 20.79
N ALA A 461 9.79 -9.37 21.25
CA ALA A 461 8.55 -8.60 21.13
C ALA A 461 8.20 -8.34 19.66
N SER A 462 9.18 -7.91 18.86
CA SER A 462 9.01 -7.70 17.41
C SER A 462 8.69 -9.01 16.67
N TRP A 463 9.30 -10.13 17.07
CA TRP A 463 8.97 -11.45 16.50
C TRP A 463 7.56 -11.91 16.88
N ASP A 464 7.14 -11.72 18.13
CA ASP A 464 5.79 -12.04 18.58
C ASP A 464 4.74 -11.18 17.85
N GLU A 465 4.98 -9.87 17.72
CA GLU A 465 4.12 -8.96 16.94
C GLU A 465 3.98 -9.44 15.49
N MET A 466 5.09 -9.79 14.83
CA MET A 466 5.07 -10.33 13.48
C MET A 466 4.23 -11.62 13.39
N LYS A 467 4.37 -12.54 14.34
CA LYS A 467 3.55 -13.77 14.40
C LYS A 467 2.07 -13.47 14.65
N GLU A 468 1.77 -12.59 15.59
CA GLU A 468 0.40 -12.18 15.88
C GLU A 468 -0.27 -11.57 14.64
N ASN A 469 0.43 -10.69 13.93
CA ASN A 469 -0.08 -10.07 12.70
C ASN A 469 -0.32 -11.11 11.60
N ALA A 470 0.58 -12.09 11.47
CA ALA A 470 0.42 -13.20 10.54
C ALA A 470 -0.83 -14.04 10.86
N LEU A 471 -1.08 -14.34 12.14
CA LEU A 471 -2.20 -15.15 12.58
C LEU A 471 -3.54 -14.40 12.47
N ARG A 472 -3.57 -13.14 12.93
CA ARG A 472 -4.76 -12.27 12.88
C ARG A 472 -5.28 -12.07 11.46
N ALA A 473 -4.40 -12.10 10.45
CA ALA A 473 -4.79 -11.95 9.05
C ALA A 473 -5.87 -12.94 8.59
N THR A 474 -5.95 -14.13 9.21
CA THR A 474 -7.02 -15.10 8.96
C THR A 474 -7.94 -15.32 10.16
N GLN A 475 -7.41 -15.30 11.39
CA GLN A 475 -8.19 -15.69 12.56
C GLN A 475 -9.25 -14.65 12.94
N GLU A 476 -8.97 -13.36 12.75
CA GLU A 476 -9.93 -12.29 13.00
C GLU A 476 -11.05 -12.32 11.95
N GLU A 477 -12.26 -11.96 12.36
CA GLU A 477 -13.43 -11.93 11.46
C GLU A 477 -13.22 -10.95 10.29
N ASN A 478 -12.54 -9.83 10.55
CA ASN A 478 -12.16 -8.83 9.56
C ASN A 478 -10.71 -8.97 9.08
N GLY A 479 -10.11 -10.15 9.24
CA GLY A 479 -8.78 -10.45 8.73
C GLY A 479 -8.74 -10.41 7.20
N GLY A 480 -7.74 -9.73 6.62
CA GLY A 480 -7.69 -9.51 5.17
C GLY A 480 -7.45 -10.80 4.37
N ALA A 481 -6.71 -11.77 4.93
CA ALA A 481 -6.53 -13.07 4.29
C ALA A 481 -7.80 -13.94 4.38
N ARG A 482 -8.54 -13.84 5.49
CA ARG A 482 -9.87 -14.48 5.64
C ARG A 482 -10.86 -13.99 4.60
N PHE A 483 -10.92 -12.67 4.39
CA PHE A 483 -11.74 -12.05 3.38
C PHE A 483 -11.38 -12.58 1.98
N VAL A 484 -10.10 -12.54 1.60
CA VAL A 484 -9.64 -13.03 0.29
C VAL A 484 -9.95 -14.51 0.10
N ALA A 485 -9.74 -15.35 1.11
CA ALA A 485 -10.06 -16.77 1.06
C ALA A 485 -11.55 -17.01 0.77
N SER A 486 -12.42 -16.26 1.43
CA SER A 486 -13.87 -16.35 1.26
C SER A 486 -14.29 -15.97 -0.16
N GLU A 487 -13.80 -14.85 -0.67
CA GLU A 487 -14.09 -14.40 -2.05
C GLU A 487 -13.57 -15.39 -3.11
N LEU A 488 -12.39 -15.98 -2.87
CA LEU A 488 -11.81 -16.99 -3.74
C LEU A 488 -12.58 -18.32 -3.72
N ALA A 489 -13.09 -18.74 -2.56
CA ALA A 489 -13.93 -19.93 -2.44
C ALA A 489 -15.24 -19.75 -3.22
N THR A 490 -15.91 -18.60 -3.07
CA THR A 490 -17.09 -18.26 -3.88
C THR A 490 -16.79 -18.28 -5.38
N LEU A 491 -15.61 -17.78 -5.79
CA LEU A 491 -15.20 -17.85 -7.19
C LEU A 491 -14.98 -19.29 -7.65
N ALA A 492 -14.32 -20.11 -6.83
CA ALA A 492 -14.03 -21.51 -7.14
C ALA A 492 -15.31 -22.32 -7.36
N GLU A 493 -16.31 -22.13 -6.50
CA GLU A 493 -17.64 -22.74 -6.64
C GLU A 493 -18.33 -22.34 -7.95
N LYS A 494 -18.22 -21.06 -8.34
CA LYS A 494 -18.81 -20.55 -9.58
C LYS A 494 -18.14 -21.07 -10.84
N LEU A 495 -16.80 -21.20 -10.84
CA LEU A 495 -16.04 -21.56 -12.05
C LEU A 495 -15.80 -23.08 -12.20
N GLY A 496 -15.77 -23.83 -11.10
CA GLY A 496 -15.61 -25.29 -11.08
C GLY A 496 -14.24 -25.84 -11.49
N ASN A 497 -13.36 -25.04 -12.11
CA ASN A 497 -12.03 -25.47 -12.60
C ASN A 497 -10.86 -24.76 -11.91
N VAL A 498 -11.02 -24.43 -10.63
CA VAL A 498 -10.03 -23.73 -9.81
C VAL A 498 -9.24 -24.71 -8.94
N GLU A 499 -7.93 -24.52 -8.87
CA GLU A 499 -7.03 -25.26 -7.98
C GLU A 499 -6.30 -24.28 -7.05
N PHE A 500 -6.23 -24.60 -5.76
CA PHE A 500 -5.48 -23.81 -4.79
C PHE A 500 -4.10 -24.40 -4.54
N HIS A 501 -3.08 -23.54 -4.63
CA HIS A 501 -1.71 -23.84 -4.25
C HIS A 501 -1.24 -22.79 -3.25
N VAL A 502 -0.56 -23.22 -2.19
CA VAL A 502 -0.06 -22.33 -1.13
C VAL A 502 1.47 -22.37 -1.15
N VAL A 503 2.09 -21.20 -1.14
CA VAL A 503 3.55 -21.05 -1.09
C VAL A 503 3.91 -20.07 0.02
N GLY A 504 4.64 -20.54 1.03
CA GLY A 504 5.09 -19.73 2.16
C GLY A 504 6.60 -19.76 2.31
N HIS A 505 7.23 -18.59 2.41
CA HIS A 505 8.66 -18.48 2.72
C HIS A 505 8.84 -18.00 4.16
N SER A 506 9.75 -18.60 4.93
CA SER A 506 10.10 -18.15 6.28
C SER A 506 8.84 -17.94 7.13
N ALA A 507 8.59 -16.73 7.65
CA ALA A 507 7.41 -16.39 8.44
C ALA A 507 6.08 -16.50 7.67
N GLY A 508 6.11 -16.57 6.33
CA GLY A 508 4.95 -16.88 5.49
C GLY A 508 4.35 -18.26 5.81
N SER A 509 5.13 -19.19 6.39
CA SER A 509 4.60 -20.46 6.91
C SER A 509 3.74 -20.29 8.17
N ILE A 510 3.93 -19.21 8.93
CA ILE A 510 3.11 -18.84 10.09
C ILE A 510 1.82 -18.18 9.59
N PHE A 511 1.94 -17.26 8.62
CA PHE A 511 0.81 -16.60 7.96
C PHE A 511 -0.18 -17.61 7.35
N HIS A 512 0.35 -18.57 6.60
CA HIS A 512 -0.48 -19.55 5.90
C HIS A 512 -1.11 -20.60 6.83
N ALA A 513 -0.66 -20.74 8.07
CA ALA A 513 -1.14 -21.78 8.96
C ALA A 513 -2.66 -21.70 9.23
N PRO A 514 -3.20 -20.58 9.75
CA PRO A 514 -4.64 -20.44 9.90
C PRO A 514 -5.36 -20.38 8.54
N LEU A 515 -4.72 -19.85 7.49
CA LEU A 515 -5.31 -19.76 6.14
C LEU A 515 -5.58 -21.14 5.53
N VAL A 516 -4.62 -22.06 5.63
CA VAL A 516 -4.77 -23.45 5.17
C VAL A 516 -5.93 -24.11 5.89
N ARG A 517 -5.98 -24.01 7.22
CA ARG A 517 -7.11 -24.56 7.99
C ARG A 517 -8.44 -23.94 7.56
N HIS A 518 -8.49 -22.61 7.42
CA HIS A 518 -9.72 -21.92 7.06
C HIS A 518 -10.24 -22.35 5.68
N LEU A 519 -9.36 -22.44 4.69
CA LEU A 519 -9.69 -22.95 3.36
C LEU A 519 -10.24 -24.38 3.41
N THR A 520 -9.59 -25.28 4.17
CA THR A 520 -9.96 -26.70 4.16
C THR A 520 -11.14 -27.04 5.07
N GLU A 521 -11.17 -26.51 6.29
CA GLU A 521 -12.18 -26.87 7.30
C GLU A 521 -13.41 -25.97 7.25
N THR A 522 -13.22 -24.67 7.03
CA THR A 522 -14.34 -23.70 7.03
C THR A 522 -14.96 -23.54 5.65
N LEU A 523 -14.13 -23.41 4.61
CA LEU A 523 -14.59 -23.14 3.24
C LEU A 523 -14.66 -24.42 2.38
N SER A 524 -14.34 -25.58 2.96
CA SER A 524 -14.38 -26.90 2.30
C SER A 524 -13.63 -26.97 0.97
N GLN A 525 -12.60 -26.13 0.79
CA GLN A 525 -11.76 -26.13 -0.40
C GLN A 525 -10.65 -27.18 -0.26
N THR A 526 -10.27 -27.78 -1.39
CA THR A 526 -9.10 -28.65 -1.47
C THR A 526 -7.87 -27.85 -1.90
N ILE A 527 -6.73 -28.09 -1.26
CA ILE A 527 -5.44 -27.50 -1.61
C ILE A 527 -4.60 -28.58 -2.29
N GLU A 528 -4.24 -28.34 -3.56
CA GLU A 528 -3.47 -29.28 -4.37
C GLU A 528 -2.03 -29.41 -3.88
N SER A 529 -1.42 -28.31 -3.47
CA SER A 529 -0.07 -28.34 -2.89
C SER A 529 0.18 -27.22 -1.89
N VAL A 530 0.87 -27.55 -0.80
CA VAL A 530 1.51 -26.59 0.09
C VAL A 530 3.02 -26.69 -0.11
N THR A 531 3.69 -25.58 -0.41
CA THR A 531 5.14 -25.48 -0.50
C THR A 531 5.64 -24.52 0.57
N LEU A 532 6.54 -24.98 1.43
CA LEU A 532 7.15 -24.19 2.49
C LEU A 532 8.66 -24.07 2.26
N TRP A 533 9.13 -22.86 1.99
CA TRP A 533 10.55 -22.54 1.86
C TRP A 533 11.11 -22.06 3.19
N ALA A 534 12.07 -22.79 3.75
CA ALA A 534 12.70 -22.50 5.04
C ALA A 534 11.70 -22.01 6.12
N PRO A 535 10.63 -22.78 6.41
CA PRO A 535 9.53 -22.29 7.25
C PRO A 535 10.00 -21.91 8.66
N ALA A 536 9.68 -20.69 9.08
CA ALA A 536 10.01 -20.19 10.42
C ALA A 536 8.96 -20.57 11.48
N CYS A 537 7.93 -21.34 11.11
CA CYS A 537 6.95 -21.82 12.06
C CYS A 537 7.53 -22.91 12.98
N THR A 538 7.05 -22.92 14.22
CA THR A 538 7.40 -23.98 15.17
C THR A 538 6.81 -25.32 14.70
N THR A 539 7.44 -26.42 15.11
CA THR A 539 6.91 -27.76 14.84
C THR A 539 5.51 -27.95 15.43
N SER A 540 5.23 -27.34 16.60
CA SER A 540 3.90 -27.36 17.22
C SER A 540 2.84 -26.65 16.36
N LEU A 541 3.17 -25.49 15.78
CA LEU A 541 2.25 -24.78 14.89
C LEU A 541 2.01 -25.59 13.61
N PHE A 542 3.06 -26.22 13.06
CA PHE A 542 2.94 -27.13 11.92
C PHE A 542 1.97 -28.30 12.20
N GLU A 543 2.18 -28.97 13.33
CA GLU A 543 1.35 -30.09 13.78
C GLU A 543 -0.09 -29.67 14.04
N GLN A 544 -0.29 -28.46 14.56
CA GLN A 544 -1.61 -27.94 14.82
C GLN A 544 -2.36 -27.65 13.51
N PHE A 545 -1.77 -26.92 12.57
CA PHE A 545 -2.49 -26.34 11.44
C PHE A 545 -2.38 -27.10 10.12
N TYR A 546 -1.24 -27.72 9.82
CA TYR A 546 -1.01 -28.35 8.51
C TYR A 546 -1.24 -29.86 8.54
N VAL A 547 -0.80 -30.54 9.60
CA VAL A 547 -0.87 -32.00 9.71
C VAL A 547 -2.31 -32.55 9.61
N PRO A 548 -3.34 -31.95 10.24
CA PRO A 548 -4.71 -32.45 10.11
C PRO A 548 -5.18 -32.48 8.65
N ALA A 549 -5.01 -31.37 7.92
CA ALA A 549 -5.44 -31.25 6.54
C ALA A 549 -4.68 -32.19 5.58
N LEU A 550 -3.40 -32.48 5.86
CA LEU A 550 -2.61 -33.46 5.11
C LEU A 550 -3.07 -34.91 5.37
N LYS A 551 -3.47 -35.21 6.61
CA LYS A 551 -3.98 -36.55 6.99
C LYS A 551 -5.36 -36.81 6.41
N THR A 552 -6.27 -35.83 6.44
CA THR A 552 -7.60 -35.96 5.82
C THR A 552 -7.56 -35.96 4.30
N GLY A 553 -6.46 -35.46 3.70
CA GLY A 553 -6.31 -35.31 2.26
C GLY A 553 -6.90 -34.02 1.69
N SER A 554 -7.41 -33.13 2.55
CA SER A 554 -7.84 -31.77 2.17
C SER A 554 -6.67 -30.93 1.65
N VAL A 555 -5.45 -31.20 2.13
CA VAL A 555 -4.20 -30.85 1.45
C VAL A 555 -3.63 -32.11 0.83
N LYS A 556 -3.44 -32.13 -0.49
CA LYS A 556 -2.98 -33.35 -1.18
C LYS A 556 -1.50 -33.64 -0.95
N LYS A 557 -0.65 -32.60 -0.97
CA LYS A 557 0.80 -32.77 -0.85
C LYS A 557 1.50 -31.57 -0.22
N LEU A 558 2.49 -31.86 0.62
CA LEU A 558 3.45 -30.89 1.18
C LEU A 558 4.81 -31.02 0.49
N ALA A 559 5.43 -29.90 0.15
CA ALA A 559 6.86 -29.82 -0.19
C ALA A 559 7.56 -28.91 0.82
N LEU A 560 8.45 -29.49 1.63
CA LEU A 560 9.23 -28.79 2.65
C LEU A 560 10.66 -28.58 2.13
N TYR A 561 11.11 -27.33 2.06
CA TYR A 561 12.49 -27.00 1.74
C TYR A 561 13.18 -26.49 3.00
N THR A 562 14.33 -27.08 3.32
CA THR A 562 15.20 -26.63 4.41
C THR A 562 16.62 -26.43 3.88
N LEU A 563 17.40 -25.58 4.53
CA LEU A 563 18.85 -25.66 4.37
C LEU A 563 19.36 -26.94 5.04
N THR A 564 20.52 -27.41 4.59
CA THR A 564 21.33 -28.35 5.38
C THR A 564 21.79 -27.66 6.65
N ASP A 565 21.97 -28.40 7.73
CA ASP A 565 22.43 -27.86 9.02
C ASP A 565 23.80 -27.17 8.90
N HIS A 566 24.67 -27.67 8.00
CA HIS A 566 25.92 -27.02 7.65
C HIS A 566 25.69 -25.65 6.98
N ALA A 567 24.85 -25.58 5.95
CA ALA A 567 24.55 -24.31 5.28
C ALA A 567 23.84 -23.31 6.20
N GLU A 568 23.02 -23.76 7.16
CA GLU A 568 22.43 -22.85 8.15
C GLU A 568 23.46 -22.27 9.13
N ARG A 569 24.46 -23.06 9.53
CA ARG A 569 25.54 -22.59 10.40
C ARG A 569 26.52 -21.67 9.68
N ASP A 570 26.67 -21.83 8.37
CA ASP A 570 27.52 -20.99 7.53
C ASP A 570 26.81 -19.70 7.06
N ASP A 571 25.51 -19.59 7.28
CA ASP A 571 24.71 -18.39 6.97
C ASP A 571 24.90 -17.29 8.03
N ASN A 572 24.37 -16.08 7.82
CA ASN A 572 24.51 -14.98 8.77
C ASN A 572 23.33 -14.00 8.75
N CYS A 573 23.14 -13.29 9.86
CA CYS A 573 22.28 -12.11 9.93
C CYS A 573 23.12 -10.83 9.95
N ALA A 574 23.15 -10.12 8.82
CA ALA A 574 23.91 -8.88 8.62
C ALA A 574 25.41 -8.99 8.97
N ARG A 575 25.99 -10.20 8.89
CA ARG A 575 27.36 -10.53 9.38
C ARG A 575 27.63 -10.19 10.86
N ILE A 576 26.57 -9.97 11.64
CA ILE A 576 26.67 -9.70 13.08
C ILE A 576 26.40 -10.97 13.88
N TYR A 577 25.39 -11.74 13.46
CA TYR A 577 25.12 -13.08 13.98
C TYR A 577 25.54 -14.10 12.94
N ASN A 578 26.40 -15.06 13.30
CA ASN A 578 27.14 -15.90 12.35
C ASN A 578 26.45 -17.25 12.11
N LYS A 579 25.13 -17.26 12.21
CA LYS A 579 24.27 -18.38 11.83
C LYS A 579 23.02 -17.86 11.12
N SER A 580 22.22 -18.76 10.58
CA SER A 580 20.94 -18.44 9.93
C SER A 580 19.99 -17.67 10.83
N LEU A 581 19.05 -16.97 10.21
CA LEU A 581 17.95 -16.34 10.94
C LEU A 581 17.14 -17.36 11.77
N LEU A 582 16.99 -18.59 11.29
CA LEU A 582 16.23 -19.61 12.04
C LEU A 582 16.94 -20.03 13.32
N TYR A 583 18.28 -20.06 13.32
CA TYR A 583 19.06 -20.22 14.54
C TYR A 583 18.78 -19.09 15.53
N LEU A 584 18.81 -17.82 15.08
CA LEU A 584 18.52 -16.68 15.95
C LEU A 584 17.07 -16.72 16.49
N VAL A 585 16.10 -17.05 15.65
CA VAL A 585 14.69 -17.19 16.05
C VAL A 585 14.52 -18.31 17.07
N SER A 586 15.06 -19.50 16.78
CA SER A 586 14.99 -20.68 17.64
C SER A 586 15.66 -20.45 19.00
N HIS A 587 16.83 -19.80 19.01
CA HIS A 587 17.61 -19.61 20.22
C HIS A 587 17.15 -18.41 21.04
N ALA A 588 16.76 -17.30 20.39
CA ALA A 588 16.58 -16.01 21.06
C ALA A 588 15.17 -15.43 21.01
N PHE A 589 14.37 -15.64 19.96
CA PHE A 589 13.09 -14.91 19.81
C PHE A 589 11.86 -15.73 20.15
N GLU A 590 11.93 -17.06 20.06
CA GLU A 590 10.82 -17.92 20.41
C GLU A 590 10.52 -18.00 21.91
N LYS A 591 9.36 -18.54 22.27
CA LYS A 591 8.95 -18.64 23.69
C LYS A 591 10.02 -19.34 24.53
N ARG A 592 10.55 -20.48 24.07
CA ARG A 592 11.64 -21.21 24.74
C ARG A 592 12.99 -20.80 24.15
N ALA A 593 13.67 -19.89 24.82
CA ALA A 593 15.06 -19.56 24.47
C ALA A 593 16.00 -20.73 24.76
N ARG A 594 17.08 -20.79 23.97
CA ARG A 594 18.23 -21.66 24.20
C ARG A 594 18.89 -21.32 25.53
N ILE A 595 19.27 -22.34 26.27
CA ILE A 595 20.07 -22.24 27.49
C ILE A 595 21.19 -23.28 27.35
N PRO A 596 22.46 -22.89 27.13
CA PRO A 596 23.51 -23.81 26.68
C PRO A 596 23.63 -25.14 27.44
N LEU A 597 23.43 -25.14 28.75
CA LEU A 597 23.57 -26.33 29.60
C LEU A 597 22.25 -27.04 29.96
N LEU A 598 21.10 -26.41 29.71
CA LEU A 598 19.78 -26.94 30.10
C LEU A 598 18.89 -27.27 28.91
N ARG A 599 18.99 -26.46 27.86
CA ARG A 599 18.23 -26.54 26.61
C ARG A 599 19.12 -26.03 25.47
N PRO A 600 20.15 -26.80 25.06
CA PRO A 600 21.13 -26.35 24.08
C PRO A 600 20.54 -26.12 22.68
N GLU A 601 19.36 -26.69 22.40
CA GLU A 601 18.81 -26.71 21.03
C GLU A 601 17.93 -25.52 20.66
N GLY A 602 17.37 -24.79 21.64
CA GLY A 602 16.35 -23.74 21.41
C GLY A 602 14.93 -24.29 21.18
N GLU A 603 14.04 -23.46 20.64
CA GLU A 603 12.69 -23.87 20.22
C GLU A 603 12.74 -24.63 18.89
N ALA A 604 11.93 -25.68 18.75
CA ALA A 604 11.91 -26.48 17.53
C ALA A 604 11.20 -25.75 16.37
N ILE A 605 11.99 -25.36 15.36
CA ILE A 605 11.51 -24.72 14.13
C ILE A 605 11.50 -25.73 12.98
N LEU A 606 10.39 -25.82 12.25
CA LEU A 606 10.22 -26.81 11.17
C LEU A 606 11.26 -26.63 10.04
N GLY A 607 11.66 -25.39 9.75
CA GLY A 607 12.59 -25.06 8.67
C GLY A 607 14.03 -25.50 8.89
N MET A 608 14.39 -25.91 10.10
CA MET A 608 15.75 -26.37 10.43
C MET A 608 15.84 -27.88 10.26
N GLU A 609 16.83 -28.35 9.49
CA GLU A 609 17.04 -29.79 9.22
C GLU A 609 17.06 -30.63 10.49
N LYS A 610 17.75 -30.18 11.55
CA LYS A 610 17.86 -30.90 12.83
C LYS A 610 16.52 -31.22 13.48
N PHE A 611 15.54 -30.32 13.37
CA PHE A 611 14.20 -30.50 13.93
C PHE A 611 13.27 -31.20 12.96
N ALA A 612 13.36 -30.91 11.65
CA ALA A 612 12.60 -31.63 10.62
C ALA A 612 12.91 -33.13 10.65
N LYS A 613 14.19 -33.49 10.77
CA LYS A 613 14.67 -34.89 10.82
C LYS A 613 14.14 -35.66 12.03
N THR A 614 13.84 -34.99 13.14
CA THR A 614 13.39 -35.62 14.39
C THR A 614 11.87 -35.55 14.58
N ASN A 615 11.16 -34.72 13.83
CA ASN A 615 9.71 -34.55 13.96
C ASN A 615 8.91 -35.80 13.55
N ALA A 616 8.16 -36.38 14.49
CA ALA A 616 7.40 -37.61 14.27
C ALA A 616 6.24 -37.44 13.27
N ALA A 617 5.55 -36.29 13.30
CA ALA A 617 4.43 -36.02 12.40
C ALA A 617 4.90 -35.92 10.93
N LEU A 618 6.00 -35.21 10.68
CA LEU A 618 6.61 -35.10 9.36
C LEU A 618 7.08 -36.47 8.85
N LYS A 619 7.73 -37.28 9.69
CA LYS A 619 8.11 -38.67 9.33
C LYS A 619 6.90 -39.49 8.91
N GLY A 620 5.80 -39.41 9.65
CA GLY A 620 4.56 -40.09 9.29
C GLY A 620 4.01 -39.64 7.93
N LEU A 621 4.06 -38.34 7.63
CA LEU A 621 3.63 -37.78 6.34
C LEU A 621 4.53 -38.19 5.18
N LEU A 622 5.85 -38.25 5.40
CA LEU A 622 6.82 -38.72 4.40
C LEU A 622 6.58 -40.20 4.07
N SER A 623 6.44 -41.06 5.08
CA SER A 623 6.13 -42.48 4.89
C SER A 623 4.79 -42.72 4.19
N ALA A 624 3.81 -41.84 4.41
CA ALA A 624 2.50 -41.89 3.74
C ALA A 624 2.51 -41.29 2.32
N GLY A 625 3.65 -40.80 1.82
CA GLY A 625 3.75 -40.11 0.52
C GLY A 625 3.00 -38.77 0.44
N LYS A 626 2.61 -38.21 1.59
CA LYS A 626 1.88 -36.94 1.73
C LYS A 626 2.80 -35.72 1.80
N ALA A 627 4.09 -35.94 2.07
CA ALA A 627 5.10 -34.90 2.09
C ALA A 627 6.32 -35.31 1.26
N GLU A 628 7.05 -34.30 0.78
CA GLU A 628 8.41 -34.41 0.29
C GLU A 628 9.29 -33.42 1.04
N TRP A 629 10.50 -33.86 1.40
CA TRP A 629 11.49 -33.03 2.06
C TRP A 629 12.70 -32.84 1.16
N ILE A 630 13.07 -31.58 0.94
CA ILE A 630 14.11 -31.13 0.04
C ILE A 630 15.13 -30.36 0.87
N THR A 631 16.37 -30.82 0.85
CA THR A 631 17.49 -30.13 1.50
C THR A 631 18.25 -29.29 0.46
N SER A 632 18.74 -28.13 0.90
CA SER A 632 19.43 -27.13 0.08
C SER A 632 20.76 -26.71 0.71
N PRO A 633 21.81 -26.41 -0.09
CA PRO A 633 21.87 -26.59 -1.54
C PRO A 633 21.90 -28.08 -1.94
N ASN A 634 21.42 -28.39 -3.14
CA ASN A 634 21.61 -29.69 -3.77
C ASN A 634 22.11 -29.51 -5.21
N ASP A 635 22.34 -30.58 -5.95
CA ASP A 635 22.89 -30.61 -7.32
C ASP A 635 21.86 -31.03 -8.39
N ARG A 636 20.58 -31.18 -8.02
CA ARG A 636 19.52 -31.61 -8.96
C ARG A 636 19.35 -30.63 -10.12
N PRO A 637 19.02 -31.08 -11.34
CA PRO A 637 18.87 -30.20 -12.50
C PRO A 637 17.79 -29.13 -12.30
N GLU A 638 18.01 -27.93 -12.82
CA GLU A 638 16.99 -26.87 -12.82
C GLU A 638 15.68 -27.35 -13.46
N GLY A 639 14.55 -27.05 -12.82
CA GLY A 639 13.23 -27.54 -13.24
C GLY A 639 12.87 -28.94 -12.73
N ASP A 640 13.79 -29.66 -12.08
CA ASP A 640 13.41 -30.81 -11.25
C ASP A 640 12.63 -30.33 -10.03
N VAL A 641 11.62 -31.11 -9.63
CA VAL A 641 10.77 -30.80 -8.47
C VAL A 641 11.55 -30.80 -7.14
N GLY A 642 12.76 -31.35 -7.08
CA GLY A 642 13.60 -31.27 -5.89
C GLY A 642 14.75 -30.27 -5.98
N ALA A 643 14.83 -29.45 -7.03
CA ALA A 643 15.98 -28.57 -7.24
C ALA A 643 15.95 -27.37 -6.29
N SER A 644 17.10 -27.10 -5.67
CA SER A 644 17.34 -25.90 -4.86
C SER A 644 18.85 -25.63 -4.78
N ARG A 645 19.26 -24.38 -4.99
CA ARG A 645 20.64 -23.89 -4.86
C ARG A 645 20.80 -22.84 -3.77
N SER A 646 19.73 -22.55 -3.03
CA SER A 646 19.80 -21.62 -1.90
C SER A 646 20.83 -22.07 -0.87
N THR A 647 21.72 -21.17 -0.48
CA THR A 647 22.73 -21.36 0.57
C THR A 647 22.46 -20.48 1.79
N SER A 648 21.38 -19.70 1.79
CA SER A 648 21.03 -18.77 2.86
C SER A 648 19.52 -18.78 3.11
N HIS A 649 19.10 -18.50 4.34
CA HIS A 649 17.69 -18.52 4.74
C HIS A 649 16.80 -17.63 3.86
N GLY A 650 17.25 -16.40 3.63
CA GLY A 650 16.58 -15.43 2.76
C GLY A 650 16.80 -15.66 1.26
N GLY A 651 17.46 -16.75 0.85
CA GLY A 651 17.86 -16.98 -0.54
C GLY A 651 16.88 -17.81 -1.36
N PHE A 652 15.90 -18.47 -0.74
CA PHE A 652 15.00 -19.41 -1.44
C PHE A 652 14.06 -18.72 -2.43
N ASP A 653 13.54 -17.55 -2.09
CA ASP A 653 12.66 -16.78 -2.96
C ASP A 653 13.44 -16.06 -4.06
N ASP A 654 14.77 -15.99 -3.98
CA ASP A 654 15.68 -15.46 -5.02
C ASP A 654 16.42 -16.56 -5.81
N ASP A 655 16.24 -17.83 -5.41
CA ASP A 655 16.87 -18.97 -6.07
C ASP A 655 16.01 -19.50 -7.22
N MET A 656 16.50 -19.28 -8.44
CA MET A 656 15.86 -19.76 -9.68
C MET A 656 15.52 -21.25 -9.61
N ALA A 657 16.42 -22.08 -9.08
CA ALA A 657 16.21 -23.53 -9.00
C ALA A 657 15.00 -23.87 -8.10
N THR A 658 14.91 -23.23 -6.93
CA THR A 658 13.79 -23.36 -5.98
C THR A 658 12.45 -22.93 -6.60
N VAL A 659 12.43 -21.78 -7.28
CA VAL A 659 11.19 -21.24 -7.85
C VAL A 659 10.71 -22.10 -9.03
N LEU A 660 11.62 -22.49 -9.94
CA LEU A 660 11.31 -23.41 -11.03
C LEU A 660 10.83 -24.76 -10.51
N SER A 661 11.46 -25.26 -9.46
CA SER A 661 11.06 -26.49 -8.79
C SER A 661 9.64 -26.41 -8.24
N THR A 662 9.29 -25.30 -7.59
CA THR A 662 7.92 -25.03 -7.10
C THR A 662 6.92 -24.94 -8.24
N LEU A 663 7.26 -24.25 -9.34
CA LEU A 663 6.37 -24.16 -10.49
C LEU A 663 6.17 -25.54 -11.15
N ALA A 664 7.23 -26.34 -11.28
CA ALA A 664 7.17 -27.70 -11.81
C ALA A 664 6.28 -28.62 -10.96
N ARG A 665 6.18 -28.38 -9.64
CA ARG A 665 5.24 -29.08 -8.75
C ARG A 665 3.80 -28.69 -9.00
N ILE A 666 3.55 -27.41 -9.29
CA ILE A 666 2.20 -26.87 -9.53
C ILE A 666 1.66 -27.34 -10.90
N VAL A 667 2.48 -27.28 -11.96
CA VAL A 667 2.02 -27.58 -13.33
C VAL A 667 2.32 -29.02 -13.79
N GLY A 668 3.21 -29.72 -13.09
CA GLY A 668 3.72 -31.04 -13.45
C GLY A 668 4.92 -31.00 -14.40
N LYS A 669 5.88 -31.95 -14.21
CA LYS A 669 7.19 -32.01 -14.91
C LYS A 669 7.13 -31.86 -16.44
N LYS A 670 6.09 -32.34 -17.12
CA LYS A 670 5.96 -32.28 -18.58
C LYS A 670 5.49 -30.92 -19.12
N ALA A 671 4.84 -30.09 -18.31
CA ALA A 671 4.25 -28.81 -18.74
C ALA A 671 5.19 -27.60 -18.51
N ALA A 672 6.26 -27.76 -17.72
CA ALA A 672 7.23 -26.69 -17.42
C ALA A 672 8.34 -26.52 -18.48
N GLY A 673 8.26 -27.20 -19.63
CA GLY A 673 9.32 -27.23 -20.64
C GLY A 673 9.44 -25.95 -21.48
N SER A 674 10.70 -25.55 -21.76
CA SER A 674 11.19 -24.55 -22.75
C SER A 674 10.58 -23.14 -22.73
N SER A 675 9.26 -22.97 -22.90
CA SER A 675 8.61 -21.66 -23.01
C SER A 675 8.55 -20.89 -21.69
N THR A 676 8.38 -21.57 -20.55
CA THR A 676 8.39 -20.98 -19.21
C THR A 676 9.78 -20.42 -18.86
N ARG A 677 10.83 -21.14 -19.25
CA ARG A 677 12.25 -20.75 -19.05
C ARG A 677 12.62 -19.48 -19.80
N ALA A 678 12.16 -19.32 -21.03
CA ALA A 678 12.43 -18.12 -21.85
C ALA A 678 11.75 -16.84 -21.29
N SER A 679 10.79 -17.00 -20.37
CA SER A 679 10.02 -15.89 -19.78
C SER A 679 10.44 -15.48 -18.37
N LEU A 680 11.27 -16.29 -17.68
CA LEU A 680 11.79 -16.00 -16.34
C LEU A 680 13.11 -15.25 -16.47
N THR A 681 13.12 -13.97 -16.10
CA THR A 681 14.35 -13.18 -15.98
C THR A 681 14.50 -12.76 -14.52
N PHE A 682 15.24 -13.54 -13.74
CA PHE A 682 15.60 -13.14 -12.38
C PHE A 682 16.70 -12.09 -12.46
N ARG A 683 16.48 -10.95 -11.80
CA ARG A 683 17.54 -9.97 -11.55
C ARG A 683 17.88 -10.04 -10.06
N THR A 684 19.16 -9.85 -9.73
CA THR A 684 19.62 -9.80 -8.33
C THR A 684 18.75 -8.84 -7.52
N GLY A 685 18.15 -9.35 -6.44
CA GLY A 685 17.24 -8.57 -5.59
C GLY A 685 17.88 -7.28 -5.07
N GLN A 686 17.06 -6.25 -4.82
CA GLN A 686 17.52 -4.97 -4.27
C GLN A 686 18.32 -5.15 -2.97
N SER A 687 17.95 -6.12 -2.12
CA SER A 687 18.68 -6.48 -0.89
C SER A 687 20.11 -6.94 -1.19
N ARG A 688 20.30 -7.77 -2.22
CA ARG A 688 21.61 -8.25 -2.66
C ARG A 688 22.43 -7.14 -3.31
N LEU A 689 21.79 -6.24 -4.07
CA LEU A 689 22.45 -5.06 -4.65
C LEU A 689 22.83 -4.03 -3.57
N GLN A 690 22.02 -3.85 -2.54
CA GLN A 690 22.32 -3.01 -1.37
C GLN A 690 23.49 -3.60 -0.59
N GLY A 691 23.47 -4.90 -0.28
CA GLY A 691 24.60 -5.58 0.33
C GLY A 691 25.85 -5.62 -0.57
N THR A 692 25.71 -5.49 -1.90
CA THR A 692 26.87 -5.30 -2.81
C THR A 692 27.40 -3.88 -2.79
N ARG A 693 26.52 -2.87 -2.69
CA ARG A 693 26.92 -1.46 -2.54
C ARG A 693 27.58 -1.19 -1.19
N GLU A 694 27.07 -1.77 -0.11
CA GLU A 694 27.69 -1.72 1.22
C GLU A 694 29.06 -2.42 1.20
N ARG A 695 29.20 -3.54 0.46
CA ARG A 695 30.50 -4.18 0.22
C ARG A 695 31.48 -3.29 -0.54
N LEU A 696 31.05 -2.59 -1.59
CA LEU A 696 31.91 -1.69 -2.36
C LEU A 696 32.33 -0.47 -1.53
N ASN A 697 31.40 0.13 -0.78
CA ASN A 697 31.69 1.26 0.10
C ASN A 697 32.60 0.90 1.28
N ALA A 698 32.62 -0.37 1.72
CA ALA A 698 33.52 -0.86 2.75
C ALA A 698 34.95 -1.13 2.23
N VAL A 699 35.10 -1.40 0.92
CA VAL A 699 36.40 -1.62 0.27
C VAL A 699 37.07 -0.30 -0.11
N ASP A 700 36.29 0.76 -0.34
CA ASP A 700 36.82 2.12 -0.59
C ASP A 700 37.12 2.92 0.70
N GLY A 701 36.92 2.30 1.88
CA GLY A 701 37.15 2.90 3.20
C GLY A 701 38.27 2.26 4.03
N GLU A 702 38.97 1.26 3.47
CA GLU A 702 40.30 0.79 3.93
C GLU A 702 41.39 1.45 3.09
#